data_AF-G8YGG3-F1
#
_entry.id   AF-G8YGG3-F1
#
_cell.length_a   1.000
_cell.length_b   1.000
_cell.length_c   1.000
_cell.angle_alpha   90.00
_cell.angle_beta   90.00
_cell.angle_gamma   90.00
#
_symmetry.space_group_name_H-M   'P 1'
#
loop_
_entity.id
_entity.type
_entity.pdbx_description
1 polymer ?
#
loop_
_entity_poly.entity_id
_entity_poly.type
_entity_poly.pdbx_seq_one_letter_code
_entity_poly.pdbx_strand_id
1 'polypeptide(L)'
;MSRVDIGSVSCDVSVESSYEDSKSSTTSCDDTMRLCQDLTNLFMSRNYYEILTMIPSLGKNANLPIIGRVVLSLTLFKLGRVDAALRELAITIEITSVSTERVKLIKYLIFILKPLGMFSRVISCYNELIYFAKLELLSNRNPELDAAIQCQISEYENNIQSLMNMDDHFMHKHRIHLPLHQQAEAYIECDGRLNEYSLGRSSIVSKRLVDEALALLQSRNRPESLSSKSDPLHKLFSALKFFGPMYVFKNIQENQSLIKDYIDSEISSYLEVDYSADPKQVVRSLYEQIHKTSSRTLMSLCGIIVKHQIILGFLAFLNEDYVSSVTKFNWVLSFFSQLDKKFKFFTNKNEYLSAVTRRIVYLLLVQSYMLGGIDISDDELAKVLTISVSVDEINLNFEYLSGRLSTYFLCCGYIYERLAISNKTKIIVENETSTPVDTCTRYNKEYLGEMLRKYIIASTLKATDDSSTLIIFDKIIWGLLLYGGIHLKTFWFFAYLRYAFTIEFDYGPISLNESDRYVTFKNNEILDQYENGWEVVSRIFDLWEGLKEHEKENVWDDTNGGCLLIPQVFDRQNKLTLVDIFYDESSSYNAKSFLYLSDYQIRHKLKGHIKLSNKVVREHILFSRELANLWIESFTTYQGRLPDFAKDFKDDLCE
;
A
#
# COMPACT_ATOMS: atom_id res chain seq x y z
N MET A 1 31.63 4.55 2.00
CA MET A 1 32.29 5.78 1.54
C MET A 1 33.23 5.44 0.38
N SER A 2 32.69 5.49 -0.83
CA SER A 2 33.41 5.54 -2.10
C SER A 2 32.58 6.53 -2.93
N ARG A 3 33.16 7.70 -3.22
CA ARG A 3 32.51 8.75 -4.02
C ARG A 3 32.18 8.16 -5.39
N VAL A 4 30.89 7.93 -5.67
CA VAL A 4 30.41 8.01 -7.04
C VAL A 4 30.17 9.50 -7.26
N ASP A 5 31.23 10.21 -7.65
CA ASP A 5 31.10 11.51 -8.25
C ASP A 5 30.30 11.29 -9.54
N ILE A 6 29.01 11.65 -9.51
CA ILE A 6 28.30 12.01 -10.74
C ILE A 6 29.04 13.26 -11.19
N GLY A 7 30.00 13.04 -12.09
CA GLY A 7 30.89 14.07 -12.59
C GLY A 7 30.11 15.30 -13.02
N SER A 8 30.70 16.46 -12.77
CA SER A 8 30.33 17.73 -13.37
C SER A 8 30.28 17.56 -14.89
N VAL A 9 29.10 17.27 -15.43
CA VAL A 9 28.83 17.32 -16.86
C VAL A 9 28.15 18.66 -17.11
N SER A 10 28.85 19.56 -17.80
CA SER A 10 28.25 20.80 -18.30
C SER A 10 27.11 20.41 -19.24
N CYS A 11 25.90 20.87 -18.94
CA CYS A 11 24.80 20.87 -19.90
C CYS A 11 25.06 21.99 -20.93
N ASP A 12 25.98 21.76 -21.86
CA ASP A 12 26.06 22.58 -23.07
C ASP A 12 24.99 22.09 -24.05
N VAL A 13 23.74 22.51 -23.80
CA VAL A 13 22.65 22.45 -24.77
C VAL A 13 22.68 23.78 -25.52
N SER A 14 23.23 23.77 -26.72
CA SER A 14 23.25 24.92 -27.62
C SER A 14 21.83 25.29 -28.04
N VAL A 15 21.41 26.51 -27.68
CA VAL A 15 20.16 27.14 -28.10
C VAL A 15 20.31 27.58 -29.55
N GLU A 16 19.73 26.85 -30.50
CA GLU A 16 19.44 27.37 -31.84
C GLU A 16 17.94 27.55 -32.01
N SER A 17 17.52 28.81 -31.98
CA SER A 17 16.16 29.27 -32.22
C SER A 17 15.91 29.41 -33.73
N SER A 18 14.90 28.74 -34.26
CA SER A 18 14.27 29.15 -35.52
C SER A 18 12.83 29.60 -35.24
N TYR A 19 12.64 30.91 -35.24
CA TYR A 19 11.37 31.62 -35.13
C TYR A 19 10.68 31.71 -36.50
N GLU A 20 9.38 31.45 -36.52
CA GLU A 20 8.28 32.01 -37.34
C GLU A 20 7.03 31.18 -36.94
N ASP A 21 5.87 31.67 -36.51
CA ASP A 21 5.25 33.00 -36.54
C ASP A 21 4.00 33.01 -35.61
N SER A 22 3.44 34.20 -35.36
CA SER A 22 2.13 34.54 -34.75
C SER A 22 2.00 34.80 -33.22
N LYS A 23 1.49 36.00 -32.92
CA LYS A 23 1.72 36.83 -31.71
C LYS A 23 0.58 36.77 -30.68
N SER A 24 0.25 35.60 -30.16
CA SER A 24 -0.66 35.47 -29.00
C SER A 24 -0.15 34.54 -27.89
N SER A 25 1.06 34.00 -28.03
CA SER A 25 1.65 32.92 -27.21
C SER A 25 2.86 33.34 -26.34
N THR A 26 3.32 34.59 -26.42
CA THR A 26 4.62 34.99 -25.85
C THR A 26 4.68 34.96 -24.32
N THR A 27 3.58 35.23 -23.61
CA THR A 27 3.54 35.18 -22.14
C THR A 27 3.68 33.75 -21.59
N SER A 28 3.08 32.76 -22.26
CA SER A 28 3.14 31.35 -21.83
C SER A 28 4.52 30.71 -22.08
N CYS A 29 5.21 31.10 -23.14
CA CYS A 29 6.56 30.59 -23.46
C CYS A 29 7.61 31.12 -22.46
N ASP A 30 7.55 32.41 -22.13
CA ASP A 30 8.47 33.04 -21.18
C ASP A 30 8.31 32.48 -19.77
N ASP A 31 7.07 32.25 -19.32
CA ASP A 31 6.81 31.65 -18.01
C ASP A 31 7.29 30.19 -17.93
N THR A 32 7.20 29.44 -19.02
CA THR A 32 7.67 28.04 -19.10
C THR A 32 9.21 27.96 -19.11
N MET A 33 9.88 28.88 -19.80
CA MET A 33 11.34 28.98 -19.80
C MET A 33 11.90 29.43 -18.45
N ARG A 34 11.26 30.40 -17.79
CA ARG A 34 11.59 30.80 -16.41
C ARG A 34 11.45 29.64 -15.45
N LEU A 35 10.34 28.90 -15.52
CA LEU A 35 10.13 27.71 -14.72
C LEU A 35 11.24 26.66 -14.91
N CYS A 36 11.68 26.43 -16.14
CA CYS A 36 12.79 25.49 -16.40
C CYS A 36 14.13 25.99 -15.85
N GLN A 37 14.39 27.30 -15.92
CA GLN A 37 15.58 27.91 -15.34
C GLN A 37 15.56 27.78 -13.80
N ASP A 38 14.41 28.03 -13.18
CA ASP A 38 14.22 27.89 -11.74
C ASP A 38 14.42 26.44 -11.30
N LEU A 39 13.81 25.47 -11.98
CA LEU A 39 14.03 24.05 -11.72
C LEU A 39 15.51 23.66 -11.82
N THR A 40 16.20 24.17 -12.83
CA THR A 40 17.64 23.91 -13.02
C THR A 40 18.46 24.52 -11.88
N ASN A 41 18.17 25.77 -11.50
CA ASN A 41 18.86 26.46 -10.40
C ASN A 41 18.65 25.73 -9.06
N LEU A 42 17.43 25.27 -8.79
CA LEU A 42 17.10 24.48 -7.59
C LEU A 42 17.84 23.14 -7.58
N PHE A 43 17.89 22.46 -8.73
CA PHE A 43 18.59 21.19 -8.85
C PHE A 43 20.09 21.34 -8.60
N MET A 44 20.70 22.37 -9.18
CA MET A 44 22.12 22.69 -8.98
C MET A 44 22.42 23.09 -7.52
N SER A 45 21.46 23.74 -6.86
CA SER A 45 21.53 24.09 -5.43
C SER A 45 21.23 22.91 -4.50
N ARG A 46 20.86 21.75 -5.04
CA ARG A 46 20.45 20.53 -4.31
C ARG A 46 19.15 20.68 -3.49
N ASN A 47 18.29 21.63 -3.85
CA ASN A 47 16.98 21.83 -3.23
C ASN A 47 15.92 20.89 -3.85
N TYR A 48 16.12 19.59 -3.70
CA TYR A 48 15.28 18.57 -4.36
C TYR A 48 13.83 18.55 -3.86
N TYR A 49 13.60 18.83 -2.57
CA TYR A 49 12.25 18.89 -1.99
C TYR A 49 11.47 20.12 -2.46
N GLU A 50 12.14 21.23 -2.74
CA GLU A 50 11.52 22.42 -3.32
C GLU A 50 11.02 22.14 -4.75
N ILE A 51 11.79 21.40 -5.56
CA ILE A 51 11.30 20.91 -6.86
C ILE A 51 10.09 19.99 -6.68
N LEU A 52 10.10 19.12 -5.66
CA LEU A 52 9.00 18.21 -5.37
C LEU A 52 7.70 18.96 -5.00
N THR A 53 7.78 20.07 -4.24
CA THR A 53 6.61 20.88 -3.88
C THR A 53 5.97 21.57 -5.10
N MET A 54 6.75 21.75 -6.17
CA MET A 54 6.27 22.31 -7.43
C MET A 54 5.54 21.29 -8.31
N ILE A 55 5.70 19.97 -8.11
CA ILE A 55 5.11 18.96 -9.01
C ILE A 55 3.58 19.07 -9.18
N PRO A 56 2.78 19.27 -8.12
CA PRO A 56 1.33 19.42 -8.29
C PRO A 56 0.92 20.61 -9.18
N SER A 57 1.75 21.66 -9.25
CA SER A 57 1.53 22.78 -10.17
C SER A 57 2.08 22.48 -11.57
N LEU A 58 3.17 21.72 -11.68
CA LEU A 58 3.71 21.22 -12.96
C LEU A 58 2.75 20.27 -13.68
N GLY A 59 2.02 19.42 -12.95
CA GLY A 59 1.03 18.50 -13.54
C GLY A 59 -0.13 19.20 -14.24
N LYS A 60 -0.40 20.47 -13.92
CA LYS A 60 -1.37 21.31 -14.66
C LYS A 60 -0.81 21.82 -16.00
N ASN A 61 0.51 21.79 -16.16
CA ASN A 61 1.20 22.14 -17.39
C ASN A 61 1.56 20.85 -18.13
N ALA A 62 0.62 20.32 -18.92
CA ALA A 62 0.82 19.08 -19.69
C ALA A 62 2.08 19.11 -20.59
N ASN A 63 2.57 20.30 -20.93
CA ASN A 63 3.70 20.56 -21.83
C ASN A 63 4.97 21.02 -21.10
N LEU A 64 5.38 20.31 -20.04
CA LEU A 64 6.71 20.55 -19.46
C LEU A 64 7.79 20.29 -20.53
N PRO A 65 8.69 21.25 -20.82
CA PRO A 65 9.75 21.06 -21.80
C PRO A 65 10.68 19.90 -21.43
N ILE A 66 11.39 19.37 -22.44
CA ILE A 66 12.36 18.27 -22.31
C ILE A 66 13.31 18.51 -21.14
N ILE A 67 13.90 19.71 -21.05
CA ILE A 67 14.87 20.02 -19.98
C ILE A 67 14.24 19.98 -18.58
N GLY A 68 13.00 20.46 -18.43
CA GLY A 68 12.26 20.40 -17.17
C GLY A 68 11.97 18.96 -16.74
N ARG A 69 11.58 18.09 -17.69
CA ARG A 69 11.35 16.66 -17.42
C ARG A 69 12.63 15.90 -17.08
N VAL A 70 13.74 16.23 -17.74
CA VAL A 70 15.06 15.69 -17.37
C VAL A 70 15.41 16.10 -15.95
N VAL A 71 15.30 17.39 -15.59
CA VAL A 71 15.57 17.86 -14.23
C VAL A 71 14.68 17.17 -13.20
N LEU A 72 13.39 16.98 -13.51
CA LEU A 72 12.46 16.24 -12.67
C LEU A 72 12.88 14.78 -12.48
N SER A 73 13.20 14.07 -13.57
CA SER A 73 13.70 12.69 -13.54
C SER A 73 14.96 12.57 -12.69
N LEU A 74 15.94 13.48 -12.86
CA LEU A 74 17.15 13.54 -12.04
C LEU A 74 16.84 13.79 -10.57
N THR A 75 15.91 14.70 -10.28
CA THR A 75 15.47 15.00 -8.90
C THR A 75 14.87 13.76 -8.25
N LEU A 76 13.99 13.04 -8.95
CA LEU A 76 13.39 11.80 -8.46
C LEU A 76 14.45 10.72 -8.21
N PHE A 77 15.47 10.59 -9.06
CA PHE A 77 16.62 9.72 -8.79
C PHE A 77 17.37 10.12 -7.51
N LYS A 78 17.58 11.42 -7.27
CA LYS A 78 18.24 11.92 -6.05
C LYS A 78 17.41 11.68 -4.79
N LEU A 79 16.09 11.76 -4.90
CA LEU A 79 15.14 11.41 -3.83
C LEU A 79 14.91 9.90 -3.70
N GLY A 80 15.52 9.10 -4.58
CA GLY A 80 15.46 7.65 -4.50
C GLY A 80 14.27 6.98 -5.19
N ARG A 81 13.45 7.74 -5.91
CA ARG A 81 12.24 7.28 -6.60
C ARG A 81 12.57 6.81 -8.01
N VAL A 82 13.08 5.58 -8.11
CA VAL A 82 13.61 5.03 -9.36
C VAL A 82 12.53 4.92 -10.43
N ASP A 83 11.39 4.31 -10.11
CA ASP A 83 10.35 4.04 -11.11
C ASP A 83 9.76 5.34 -11.68
N ALA A 84 9.45 6.30 -10.81
CA ALA A 84 9.04 7.65 -11.19
C ALA A 84 10.07 8.33 -12.12
N ALA A 85 11.35 8.26 -11.76
CA ALA A 85 12.43 8.87 -12.52
C ALA A 85 12.62 8.22 -13.90
N LEU A 86 12.53 6.89 -13.96
CA LEU A 86 12.57 6.12 -15.21
C LEU A 86 11.37 6.44 -16.10
N ARG A 87 10.18 6.57 -15.51
CA ARG A 87 8.95 6.96 -16.22
C ARG A 87 9.08 8.32 -16.88
N GLU A 88 9.52 9.34 -16.13
CA GLU A 88 9.75 10.68 -16.69
C GLU A 88 10.83 10.67 -17.79
N LEU A 89 11.90 9.91 -17.61
CA LEU A 89 12.95 9.80 -18.62
C LEU A 89 12.45 9.10 -19.89
N ALA A 90 11.66 8.04 -19.76
CA ALA A 90 11.05 7.33 -20.87
C ALA A 90 10.09 8.24 -21.65
N ILE A 91 9.18 8.93 -20.96
CA ILE A 91 8.28 9.92 -21.57
C ILE A 91 9.10 10.99 -22.30
N THR A 92 10.18 11.48 -21.69
CA THR A 92 11.06 12.48 -22.30
C THR A 92 11.69 11.97 -23.61
N ILE A 93 12.16 10.73 -23.64
CA ILE A 93 12.72 10.09 -24.85
C ILE A 93 11.65 9.99 -25.94
N GLU A 94 10.43 9.56 -25.58
CA GLU A 94 9.32 9.38 -26.52
C GLU A 94 8.89 10.71 -27.16
N ILE A 95 8.71 11.77 -26.36
CA ILE A 95 8.26 13.08 -26.88
C ILE A 95 9.36 13.85 -27.64
N THR A 96 10.64 13.48 -27.49
CA THR A 96 11.76 14.18 -28.15
C THR A 96 11.74 13.92 -29.66
N SER A 97 11.46 14.95 -30.46
CA SER A 97 11.41 14.82 -31.93
C SER A 97 12.80 14.81 -32.59
N VAL A 98 13.82 15.38 -31.94
CA VAL A 98 15.18 15.49 -32.47
C VAL A 98 15.95 14.19 -32.25
N SER A 99 16.29 13.50 -33.34
CA SER A 99 16.95 12.18 -33.29
C SER A 99 18.28 12.19 -32.53
N THR A 100 19.11 13.23 -32.70
CA THR A 100 20.41 13.34 -32.01
C THR A 100 20.26 13.51 -30.49
N GLU A 101 19.25 14.25 -30.04
CA GLU A 101 18.93 14.41 -28.61
C GLU A 101 18.34 13.11 -28.04
N ARG A 102 17.44 12.45 -28.77
CA ARG A 102 16.88 11.16 -28.37
C ARG A 102 17.99 10.11 -28.18
N VAL A 103 18.97 10.04 -29.09
CA VAL A 103 20.15 9.16 -28.96
C VAL A 103 20.97 9.48 -27.70
N LYS A 104 21.16 10.76 -27.36
CA LYS A 104 21.84 11.17 -26.11
C LYS A 104 21.07 10.71 -24.88
N LEU A 105 19.75 10.88 -24.86
CA LEU A 105 18.89 10.46 -23.74
C LEU A 105 18.86 8.94 -23.57
N ILE A 106 18.82 8.16 -24.66
CA ILE A 106 18.88 6.69 -24.58
C ILE A 106 20.25 6.23 -24.02
N LYS A 107 21.35 6.86 -24.45
CA LYS A 107 22.68 6.58 -23.86
C LYS A 107 22.71 6.91 -22.37
N TYR A 108 22.05 7.99 -21.95
CA TYR A 108 21.91 8.36 -20.54
C TYR A 108 21.10 7.33 -19.75
N LEU A 109 19.98 6.85 -20.33
CA LEU A 109 19.16 5.78 -19.74
C LEU A 109 19.97 4.48 -19.56
N ILE A 110 20.79 4.08 -20.55
CA ILE A 110 21.71 2.93 -20.43
C ILE A 110 22.68 3.11 -19.26
N PHE A 111 23.27 4.30 -19.13
CA PHE A 111 24.19 4.62 -18.04
C PHE A 111 23.54 4.49 -16.66
N ILE A 112 22.24 4.72 -16.54
CA ILE A 112 21.48 4.55 -15.29
C ILE A 112 21.06 3.09 -15.06
N LEU A 113 20.52 2.43 -16.09
CA LEU A 113 19.96 1.09 -15.97
C LEU A 113 21.03 0.02 -15.67
N LYS A 114 22.24 0.18 -16.22
CA LYS A 114 23.33 -0.79 -16.04
C LYS A 114 23.78 -0.92 -14.58
N PRO A 115 24.04 0.17 -13.83
CA PRO A 115 24.26 0.11 -12.38
C PRO A 115 23.07 -0.41 -11.56
N LEU A 116 21.85 -0.25 -12.06
CA LEU A 116 20.64 -0.79 -11.41
C LEU A 116 20.46 -2.29 -11.64
N GLY A 117 21.27 -2.92 -12.49
CA GLY A 117 21.18 -4.36 -12.80
C GLY A 117 19.98 -4.73 -13.69
N MET A 118 19.43 -3.76 -14.44
CA MET A 118 18.30 -3.96 -15.36
C MET A 118 18.80 -4.23 -16.78
N PHE A 119 19.51 -5.34 -16.98
CA PHE A 119 20.22 -5.66 -18.21
C PHE A 119 19.29 -5.93 -19.40
N SER A 120 18.13 -6.55 -19.19
CA SER A 120 17.13 -6.75 -20.26
C SER A 120 16.70 -5.42 -20.88
N ARG A 121 16.47 -4.40 -20.04
CA ARG A 121 16.11 -3.04 -20.48
C ARG A 121 17.29 -2.34 -21.16
N VAL A 122 18.52 -2.54 -20.65
CA VAL A 122 19.74 -2.03 -21.33
C VAL A 122 19.88 -2.61 -22.74
N ILE A 123 19.62 -3.91 -22.91
CA ILE A 123 19.65 -4.58 -24.21
C ILE A 123 18.61 -3.95 -25.15
N SER A 124 17.38 -3.73 -24.68
CA SER A 124 16.34 -3.03 -25.46
C SER A 124 16.78 -1.63 -25.90
N CYS A 125 17.43 -0.86 -25.01
CA CYS A 125 17.98 0.46 -25.36
C CYS A 125 19.09 0.38 -26.43
N TYR A 126 20.01 -0.59 -26.34
CA TYR A 126 21.03 -0.78 -27.37
C TYR A 126 20.41 -1.18 -28.72
N ASN A 127 19.38 -2.02 -28.73
CA ASN A 127 18.65 -2.37 -29.95
C ASN A 127 18.03 -1.12 -30.61
N GLU A 128 17.48 -0.21 -29.80
CA GLU A 128 16.94 1.06 -30.29
C GLU A 128 18.04 1.97 -30.86
N LEU A 129 19.21 2.05 -30.21
CA LEU A 129 20.37 2.78 -30.74
C LEU A 129 20.88 2.20 -32.06
N ILE A 130 20.91 0.87 -32.20
CA ILE A 130 21.26 0.19 -33.46
C ILE A 130 20.25 0.54 -34.56
N TYR A 131 18.96 0.58 -34.23
CA TYR A 131 17.92 0.99 -35.16
C TYR A 131 18.14 2.41 -35.68
N PHE A 132 18.41 3.38 -34.79
CA PHE A 132 18.72 4.76 -35.20
C PHE A 132 19.98 4.86 -36.05
N ALA A 133 21.06 4.17 -35.67
CA ALA A 133 22.30 4.14 -36.44
C ALA A 133 22.09 3.55 -37.85
N LYS A 134 21.25 2.51 -37.98
CA LYS A 134 20.87 1.93 -39.28
C LYS A 134 20.03 2.89 -40.13
N LEU A 135 19.12 3.65 -39.52
CA LEU A 135 18.37 4.70 -40.23
C LEU A 135 19.30 5.81 -40.75
N GLU A 136 20.31 6.19 -39.97
CA GLU A 136 21.30 7.20 -40.35
C GLU A 136 22.21 6.73 -41.50
N LEU A 137 22.56 5.44 -41.54
CA LEU A 137 23.24 4.81 -42.68
C LEU A 137 22.42 4.83 -43.97
N LEU A 138 21.09 4.74 -43.86
CA LEU A 138 20.20 4.75 -45.03
C LEU A 138 19.97 6.17 -45.58
N SER A 139 20.13 7.20 -44.76
CA SER A 139 19.87 8.59 -45.13
C SER A 139 21.12 9.35 -45.61
N ASN A 140 22.32 8.91 -45.20
CA ASN A 140 23.58 9.56 -45.55
C ASN A 140 24.24 8.99 -46.82
N ARG A 141 25.00 9.83 -47.54
CA ARG A 141 25.75 9.47 -48.77
C ARG A 141 27.27 9.66 -48.62
N ASN A 142 27.78 9.69 -47.39
CA ASN A 142 29.19 9.95 -47.13
C ASN A 142 29.90 8.66 -46.64
N PRO A 143 30.80 8.07 -47.45
CA PRO A 143 31.44 6.79 -47.13
C PRO A 143 32.33 6.81 -45.88
N GLU A 144 32.88 7.96 -45.49
CA GLU A 144 33.65 8.07 -44.23
C GLU A 144 32.74 8.03 -43.00
N LEU A 145 31.56 8.61 -43.11
CA LEU A 145 30.55 8.59 -42.05
C LEU A 145 29.91 7.20 -41.93
N ASP A 146 29.72 6.51 -43.05
CA ASP A 146 29.19 5.14 -43.07
C ASP A 146 30.11 4.16 -42.31
N ALA A 147 31.42 4.28 -42.48
CA ALA A 147 32.40 3.48 -41.75
C ALA A 147 32.36 3.75 -40.23
N ALA A 148 32.19 5.01 -39.82
CA ALA A 148 32.05 5.39 -38.42
C ALA A 148 30.77 4.83 -37.79
N ILE A 149 29.63 4.92 -38.50
CA ILE A 149 28.35 4.40 -38.01
C ILE A 149 28.37 2.87 -37.93
N GLN A 150 28.99 2.17 -38.88
CA GLN A 150 29.16 0.71 -38.81
C GLN A 150 30.02 0.27 -37.63
N CYS A 151 31.09 1.02 -37.32
CA CYS A 151 31.90 0.79 -36.13
C CYS A 151 31.06 0.93 -34.85
N GLN A 152 30.22 1.97 -34.78
CA GLN A 152 29.32 2.22 -33.66
C GLN A 152 28.25 1.12 -33.47
N ILE A 153 27.68 0.60 -34.57
CA ILE A 153 26.76 -0.55 -34.52
C ILE A 153 27.48 -1.77 -33.94
N SER A 154 28.69 -2.05 -34.43
CA SER A 154 29.49 -3.18 -33.95
C SER A 154 29.80 -3.07 -32.45
N GLU A 155 30.06 -1.85 -31.96
CA GLU A 155 30.25 -1.59 -30.52
C GLU A 155 28.98 -1.89 -29.71
N TYR A 156 27.81 -1.48 -30.19
CA TYR A 156 26.53 -1.78 -29.52
C TYR A 156 26.20 -3.27 -29.51
N GLU A 157 26.43 -3.98 -30.62
CA GLU A 157 26.23 -5.42 -30.72
C GLU A 157 27.15 -6.18 -29.75
N ASN A 158 28.42 -5.78 -29.64
CA ASN A 158 29.35 -6.33 -28.65
C ASN A 158 28.89 -6.09 -27.21
N ASN A 159 28.36 -4.89 -26.92
CA ASN A 159 27.79 -4.59 -25.60
C ASN A 159 26.58 -5.48 -25.29
N ILE A 160 25.67 -5.70 -26.24
CA ILE A 160 24.54 -6.63 -26.08
C ILE A 160 25.06 -8.03 -25.76
N GLN A 161 26.00 -8.54 -26.55
CA GLN A 161 26.54 -9.89 -26.36
C GLN A 161 27.16 -10.08 -24.97
N SER A 162 27.80 -9.04 -24.42
CA SER A 162 28.35 -9.07 -23.07
C SER A 162 27.29 -9.16 -21.96
N LEU A 163 26.06 -8.71 -22.24
CA LEU A 163 24.95 -8.63 -21.29
C LEU A 163 23.95 -9.79 -21.42
N MET A 164 23.89 -10.51 -22.54
CA MET A 164 22.89 -11.56 -22.80
C MET A 164 22.89 -12.72 -21.78
N ASN A 165 24.01 -12.93 -21.07
CA ASN A 165 24.14 -13.98 -20.07
C ASN A 165 24.03 -13.45 -18.63
N MET A 166 23.69 -12.18 -18.44
CA MET A 166 23.50 -11.59 -17.11
C MET A 166 22.02 -11.63 -16.75
N ASP A 167 21.71 -12.16 -15.57
CA ASP A 167 20.35 -12.12 -15.04
C ASP A 167 20.02 -10.70 -14.55
N ASP A 168 18.79 -10.26 -14.81
CA ASP A 168 18.26 -9.05 -14.21
C ASP A 168 18.19 -9.22 -12.70
N HIS A 169 19.04 -8.50 -11.97
CA HIS A 169 18.95 -8.40 -10.52
C HIS A 169 18.95 -6.94 -10.15
N PHE A 170 17.76 -6.43 -9.80
CA PHE A 170 17.62 -5.04 -9.39
C PHE A 170 18.48 -4.77 -8.15
N MET A 171 19.43 -3.85 -8.27
CA MET A 171 20.39 -3.51 -7.22
C MET A 171 19.93 -2.28 -6.45
N HIS A 172 19.28 -2.49 -5.29
CA HIS A 172 18.88 -1.40 -4.37
C HIS A 172 20.06 -0.66 -3.68
N LYS A 173 21.31 -1.02 -3.99
CA LYS A 173 22.44 -0.93 -3.06
C LYS A 173 23.01 0.46 -2.72
N HIS A 174 22.46 1.57 -3.21
CA HIS A 174 23.18 2.86 -3.17
C HIS A 174 22.41 4.12 -2.79
N ARG A 175 21.26 4.05 -2.12
CA ARG A 175 20.52 5.27 -1.78
C ARG A 175 20.31 5.42 -0.28
N ILE A 176 20.94 6.46 0.28
CA ILE A 176 20.65 6.93 1.63
C ILE A 176 19.30 7.62 1.53
N HIS A 177 18.24 6.92 1.89
CA HIS A 177 16.93 7.54 2.02
C HIS A 177 16.81 8.17 3.41
N LEU A 178 16.29 9.39 3.46
CA LEU A 178 15.87 9.99 4.72
C LEU A 178 14.67 9.18 5.26
N PRO A 179 14.60 8.90 6.57
CA PRO A 179 13.41 8.33 7.19
C PRO A 179 12.17 9.22 6.93
N LEU A 180 10.97 8.62 6.93
CA LEU A 180 9.73 9.32 6.54
C LEU A 180 9.48 10.64 7.29
N HIS A 181 9.78 10.71 8.58
CA HIS A 181 9.61 11.95 9.35
C HIS A 181 10.52 13.07 8.85
N GLN A 182 11.76 12.76 8.46
CA GLN A 182 12.71 13.72 7.91
C GLN A 182 12.35 14.13 6.47
N GLN A 183 11.83 13.19 5.66
CA GLN A 183 11.29 13.53 4.34
C GLN A 183 10.12 14.53 4.47
N ALA A 184 9.21 14.27 5.42
CA ALA A 184 8.06 15.12 5.68
C ALA A 184 8.48 16.50 6.23
N GLU A 185 9.46 16.56 7.14
CA GLU A 185 10.04 17.83 7.63
C GLU A 185 10.68 18.62 6.49
N ALA A 186 11.55 18.00 5.68
CA ALA A 186 12.19 18.65 4.54
C ALA A 186 11.16 19.17 3.51
N TYR A 187 10.09 18.42 3.27
CA TYR A 187 9.00 18.86 2.40
C TYR A 187 8.26 20.08 2.96
N ILE A 188 7.96 20.10 4.27
CA ILE A 188 7.31 21.24 4.94
C ILE A 188 8.23 22.47 4.98
N GLU A 189 9.53 22.28 5.21
CA GLU A 189 10.53 23.36 5.22
C GLU A 189 10.63 24.07 3.86
N CYS A 190 10.32 23.38 2.76
CA CYS A 190 10.22 23.93 1.41
C CYS A 190 8.79 24.41 1.05
N ASP A 191 8.00 24.84 2.05
CA ASP A 191 6.61 25.30 1.92
C ASP A 191 5.61 24.26 1.38
N GLY A 192 5.99 22.98 1.41
CA GLY A 192 5.12 21.86 1.04
C GLY A 192 3.96 21.69 2.00
N ARG A 193 2.75 21.48 1.46
CA ARG A 193 1.54 21.26 2.26
C ARG A 193 1.22 19.77 2.35
N LEU A 194 1.32 19.22 3.55
CA LEU A 194 0.75 17.90 3.87
C LEU A 194 -0.72 18.05 4.28
N ASN A 195 -1.54 17.06 3.92
CA ASN A 195 -2.93 16.98 4.36
C ASN A 195 -3.05 16.88 5.88
N GLU A 196 -4.22 17.23 6.43
CA GLU A 196 -4.47 17.16 7.88
C GLU A 196 -4.20 15.77 8.43
N TYR A 197 -4.72 14.76 7.75
CA TYR A 197 -4.39 13.36 7.96
C TYR A 197 -3.33 12.92 6.93
N SER A 198 -2.10 12.77 7.41
CA SER A 198 -0.93 12.41 6.61
C SER A 198 -0.03 11.44 7.39
N LEU A 199 0.49 10.42 6.70
CA LEU A 199 1.47 9.50 7.27
C LEU A 199 2.76 10.23 7.66
N GLY A 200 3.20 11.21 6.86
CA GLY A 200 4.32 12.09 7.18
C GLY A 200 4.12 12.83 8.51
N ARG A 201 2.96 13.47 8.70
CA ARG A 201 2.62 14.17 9.96
C ARG A 201 2.56 13.22 11.14
N SER A 202 1.89 12.08 10.99
CA SER A 202 1.81 11.05 12.02
C SER A 202 3.19 10.52 12.42
N SER A 203 4.12 10.40 11.46
CA SER A 203 5.50 9.98 11.69
C SER A 203 6.28 11.02 12.50
N ILE A 204 6.19 12.31 12.17
CA ILE A 204 6.83 13.40 12.92
C ILE A 204 6.34 13.43 14.37
N VAL A 205 5.02 13.40 14.57
CA VAL A 205 4.42 13.46 15.91
C VAL A 205 4.82 12.25 16.75
N SER A 206 4.73 11.05 16.17
CA SER A 206 5.11 9.80 16.86
C SER A 206 6.59 9.80 17.23
N LYS A 207 7.47 10.23 16.31
CA LYS A 207 8.91 10.29 16.53
C LYS A 207 9.27 11.24 17.66
N ARG A 208 8.70 12.44 17.67
CA ARG A 208 8.89 13.41 18.76
C ARG A 208 8.45 12.84 20.11
N LEU A 209 7.29 12.21 20.19
CA LEU A 209 6.77 11.62 21.44
C LEU A 209 7.65 10.47 21.94
N VAL A 210 8.16 9.62 21.03
CA VAL A 210 9.09 8.54 21.36
C VAL A 210 10.43 9.09 21.87
N ASP A 211 10.98 10.11 21.22
CA ASP A 211 12.25 10.72 21.64
C ASP A 211 12.12 11.45 22.99
N GLU A 212 11.00 12.15 23.22
CA GLU A 212 10.68 12.74 24.53
C GLU A 212 10.59 11.67 25.63
N ALA A 213 9.93 10.54 25.36
CA ALA A 213 9.83 9.44 26.32
C ALA A 213 11.19 8.85 26.67
N LEU A 214 12.05 8.63 25.67
CA LEU A 214 13.40 8.11 25.88
C LEU A 214 14.28 9.08 26.65
N ALA A 215 14.21 10.38 26.34
CA ALA A 215 14.95 11.41 27.06
C ALA A 215 14.55 11.46 28.56
N LEU A 216 13.25 11.29 28.86
CA LEU A 216 12.74 11.20 30.24
C LEU A 216 13.21 9.93 30.97
N LEU A 217 13.26 8.79 30.29
CA LEU A 217 13.76 7.54 30.87
C LEU A 217 15.27 7.61 31.15
N GLN A 218 16.04 8.20 30.25
CA GLN A 218 17.49 8.34 30.40
C GLN A 218 17.88 9.37 31.46
N SER A 219 17.12 10.46 31.61
CA SER A 219 17.39 11.49 32.61
C SER A 219 17.11 11.02 34.04
N ARG A 220 16.14 10.12 34.25
CA ARG A 220 15.80 9.54 35.56
C ARG A 220 16.99 8.85 36.25
N ASN A 221 17.93 8.30 35.48
CA ASN A 221 19.15 7.70 36.02
C ASN A 221 20.18 8.74 36.51
N ARG A 222 19.92 10.03 36.32
CA ARG A 222 20.77 11.12 36.81
C ARG A 222 20.19 11.68 38.12
N PRO A 223 21.03 11.84 39.17
CA PRO A 223 20.57 12.29 40.49
C PRO A 223 20.00 13.72 40.54
N GLU A 224 20.16 14.51 39.47
CA GLU A 224 19.82 15.95 39.47
C GLU A 224 18.44 16.29 38.84
N SER A 225 17.73 15.35 38.20
CA SER A 225 16.51 15.66 37.44
C SER A 225 15.18 15.28 38.12
N LEU A 226 15.03 15.60 39.41
CA LEU A 226 13.84 15.28 40.22
C LEU A 226 12.56 16.10 39.88
N SER A 227 12.57 16.95 38.85
CA SER A 227 11.49 17.94 38.63
C SER A 227 10.60 17.73 37.40
N SER A 228 10.88 16.80 36.48
CA SER A 228 10.00 16.62 35.32
C SER A 228 8.77 15.77 35.70
N LYS A 229 7.63 16.43 35.94
CA LYS A 229 6.31 15.80 36.19
C LYS A 229 5.75 14.96 35.01
N SER A 230 6.50 14.74 33.95
CA SER A 230 6.02 14.08 32.73
C SER A 230 6.24 12.57 32.79
N ASP A 231 5.16 11.79 32.63
CA ASP A 231 5.19 10.33 32.57
C ASP A 231 5.70 9.86 31.19
N PRO A 232 6.87 9.17 31.10
CA PRO A 232 7.40 8.66 29.83
C PRO A 232 6.48 7.61 29.18
N LEU A 233 5.78 6.78 29.97
CA LEU A 233 4.87 5.76 29.43
C LEU A 233 3.61 6.41 28.82
N HIS A 234 3.16 7.53 29.36
CA HIS A 234 2.07 8.31 28.76
C HIS A 234 2.47 8.84 27.38
N LYS A 235 3.71 9.31 27.20
CA LYS A 235 4.24 9.76 25.90
C LYS A 235 4.31 8.62 24.89
N LEU A 236 4.80 7.45 25.32
CA LEU A 236 4.79 6.25 24.47
C LEU A 236 3.37 5.84 24.09
N PHE A 237 2.47 5.73 25.06
CA PHE A 237 1.08 5.38 24.81
C PHE A 237 0.41 6.37 23.85
N SER A 238 0.69 7.67 24.00
CA SER A 238 0.21 8.71 23.08
C SER A 238 0.73 8.53 21.67
N ALA A 239 2.00 8.15 21.49
CA ALA A 239 2.56 7.83 20.17
C ALA A 239 1.87 6.61 19.54
N LEU A 240 1.55 5.58 20.32
CA LEU A 240 0.84 4.39 19.83
C LEU A 240 -0.55 4.72 19.25
N LYS A 241 -1.21 5.76 19.75
CA LYS A 241 -2.56 6.15 19.27
C LYS A 241 -2.59 6.59 17.81
N PHE A 242 -1.44 6.99 17.26
CA PHE A 242 -1.30 7.48 15.89
C PHE A 242 -1.00 6.37 14.88
N PHE A 243 -0.73 5.13 15.34
CA PHE A 243 -0.38 4.00 14.46
C PHE A 243 0.70 4.36 13.42
N GLY A 244 1.69 5.15 13.84
CA GLY A 244 2.80 5.55 13.00
C GLY A 244 3.69 4.36 12.61
N PRO A 245 4.64 4.56 11.68
CA PRO A 245 5.51 3.49 11.21
C PRO A 245 6.37 2.82 12.30
N MET A 246 6.61 1.52 12.18
CA MET A 246 7.30 0.76 13.24
C MET A 246 8.76 1.19 13.42
N TYR A 247 9.43 1.69 12.38
CA TYR A 247 10.81 2.18 12.52
C TYR A 247 10.94 3.32 13.55
N VAL A 248 9.87 4.11 13.74
CA VAL A 248 9.84 5.19 14.73
C VAL A 248 10.07 4.65 16.15
N PHE A 249 9.63 3.42 16.40
CA PHE A 249 9.75 2.73 17.69
C PHE A 249 11.00 1.85 17.78
N LYS A 250 11.90 1.85 16.79
CA LYS A 250 13.13 1.03 16.84
C LYS A 250 14.00 1.39 18.05
N ASN A 251 14.14 2.68 18.36
CA ASN A 251 14.90 3.12 19.54
C ASN A 251 14.28 2.62 20.86
N ILE A 252 12.98 2.39 20.90
CA ILE A 252 12.27 1.81 22.05
C ILE A 252 12.65 0.34 22.23
N GLN A 253 12.77 -0.39 21.13
CA GLN A 253 13.24 -1.78 21.14
C GLN A 253 14.67 -1.87 21.71
N GLU A 254 15.57 -0.97 21.29
CA GLU A 254 16.95 -0.91 21.77
C GLU A 254 17.05 -0.54 23.26
N ASN A 255 16.09 0.24 23.78
CA ASN A 255 16.05 0.70 25.17
C ASN A 255 14.97 -0.03 26.02
N GLN A 256 14.56 -1.23 25.60
CA GLN A 256 13.46 -1.96 26.26
C GLN A 256 13.69 -2.24 27.74
N SER A 257 14.95 -2.40 28.18
CA SER A 257 15.30 -2.62 29.58
C SER A 257 14.91 -1.44 30.45
N LEU A 258 15.20 -0.20 30.03
CA LEU A 258 14.85 1.01 30.76
C LEU A 258 13.34 1.13 30.98
N ILE A 259 12.54 0.70 30.00
CA ILE A 259 11.08 0.72 30.08
C ILE A 259 10.58 -0.34 31.06
N LYS A 260 11.14 -1.55 31.01
CA LYS A 260 10.81 -2.63 31.96
C LYS A 260 11.19 -2.22 33.38
N ASP A 261 12.40 -1.69 33.59
CA ASP A 261 12.85 -1.18 34.89
C ASP A 261 11.94 -0.06 35.42
N TYR A 262 11.47 0.84 34.53
CA TYR A 262 10.52 1.88 34.89
C TYR A 262 9.19 1.27 35.36
N ILE A 263 8.63 0.33 34.59
CA ILE A 263 7.39 -0.38 34.92
C ILE A 263 7.54 -1.15 36.23
N ASP A 264 8.63 -1.89 36.42
CA ASP A 264 8.89 -2.67 37.64
C ASP A 264 9.02 -1.75 38.87
N SER A 265 9.64 -0.57 38.71
CA SER A 265 9.67 0.45 39.77
C SER A 265 8.29 0.98 40.13
N GLU A 266 7.41 1.23 39.14
CA GLU A 266 6.02 1.64 39.40
C GLU A 266 5.22 0.49 40.05
N ILE A 267 5.39 -0.75 39.58
CA ILE A 267 4.73 -1.94 40.15
C ILE A 267 5.13 -2.14 41.62
N SER A 268 6.40 -1.95 41.96
CA SER A 268 6.88 -2.07 43.35
C SER A 268 6.23 -1.05 44.31
N SER A 269 5.71 0.06 43.78
CA SER A 269 4.95 1.05 44.56
C SER A 269 3.51 0.63 44.84
N TYR A 270 3.02 -0.42 44.17
CA TYR A 270 1.66 -0.96 44.27
C TYR A 270 1.68 -2.48 44.55
N LEU A 271 2.29 -2.88 45.67
CA LEU A 271 2.42 -4.30 46.10
C LEU A 271 1.10 -5.08 46.18
N GLU A 272 -0.03 -4.36 46.21
CA GLU A 272 -1.37 -4.92 46.29
C GLU A 272 -1.86 -5.54 44.97
N VAL A 273 -1.17 -5.27 43.85
CA VAL A 273 -1.57 -5.73 42.51
C VAL A 273 -0.55 -6.73 41.97
N ASP A 274 -0.99 -7.96 41.81
CA ASP A 274 -0.23 -8.98 41.08
C ASP A 274 -0.51 -8.87 39.58
N TYR A 275 0.50 -8.40 38.82
CA TYR A 275 0.43 -8.27 37.35
C TYR A 275 0.51 -9.61 36.61
N SER A 276 0.88 -10.69 37.30
CA SER A 276 0.93 -12.04 36.75
C SER A 276 -0.40 -12.80 36.93
N ALA A 277 -1.27 -12.31 37.81
CA ALA A 277 -2.55 -12.93 38.09
C ALA A 277 -3.55 -12.83 36.93
N ASP A 278 -4.53 -13.74 36.92
CA ASP A 278 -5.64 -13.71 35.96
C ASP A 278 -6.45 -12.41 36.12
N PRO A 279 -6.94 -11.78 35.03
CA PRO A 279 -7.70 -10.54 35.11
C PRO A 279 -8.89 -10.58 36.08
N LYS A 280 -9.56 -11.75 36.22
CA LYS A 280 -10.68 -11.91 37.16
C LYS A 280 -10.23 -11.80 38.60
N GLN A 281 -9.06 -12.34 38.92
CA GLN A 281 -8.49 -12.29 40.27
C GLN A 281 -8.07 -10.86 40.60
N VAL A 282 -7.40 -10.16 39.68
CA VAL A 282 -7.01 -8.75 39.86
C VAL A 282 -8.24 -7.87 40.11
N VAL A 283 -9.29 -7.99 39.29
CA VAL A 283 -10.53 -7.23 39.48
C VAL A 283 -11.21 -7.56 40.80
N ARG A 284 -11.18 -8.82 41.25
CA ARG A 284 -11.73 -9.23 42.55
C ARG A 284 -10.97 -8.57 43.71
N SER A 285 -9.65 -8.62 43.70
CA SER A 285 -8.81 -7.97 44.72
C SER A 285 -9.05 -6.45 44.76
N LEU A 286 -9.12 -5.80 43.60
CA LEU A 286 -9.44 -4.38 43.49
C LEU A 286 -10.86 -4.05 44.00
N TYR A 287 -11.83 -4.95 43.79
CA TYR A 287 -13.19 -4.78 44.29
C TYR A 287 -13.27 -4.90 45.82
N GLU A 288 -12.49 -5.79 46.43
CA GLU A 288 -12.41 -5.91 47.88
C GLU A 288 -11.81 -4.64 48.54
N GLN A 289 -11.01 -3.88 47.80
CA GLN A 289 -10.46 -2.59 48.24
C GLN A 289 -11.40 -1.39 48.07
N ILE A 290 -12.55 -1.56 47.41
CA ILE A 290 -13.47 -0.45 47.09
C ILE A 290 -13.94 0.32 48.35
N HIS A 291 -14.01 -0.36 49.49
CA HIS A 291 -14.41 0.23 50.78
C HIS A 291 -13.26 0.91 51.53
N LYS A 292 -12.01 0.66 51.14
CA LYS A 292 -10.80 1.15 51.82
C LYS A 292 -10.17 2.34 51.08
N THR A 293 -10.44 2.46 49.78
CA THR A 293 -9.72 3.38 48.90
C THR A 293 -10.71 4.24 48.11
N SER A 294 -10.34 5.49 47.81
CA SER A 294 -11.19 6.37 47.01
C SER A 294 -11.40 5.81 45.60
N SER A 295 -12.59 6.02 45.03
CA SER A 295 -12.92 5.62 43.66
C SER A 295 -11.96 6.20 42.62
N ARG A 296 -11.46 7.43 42.84
CA ARG A 296 -10.48 8.09 41.98
C ARG A 296 -9.12 7.38 42.00
N THR A 297 -8.66 6.97 43.18
CA THR A 297 -7.38 6.24 43.34
C THR A 297 -7.48 4.87 42.68
N LEU A 298 -8.58 4.15 42.91
CA LEU A 298 -8.80 2.82 42.31
C LEU A 298 -8.87 2.90 40.78
N MET A 299 -9.56 3.90 40.25
CA MET A 299 -9.61 4.17 38.81
C MET A 299 -8.24 4.51 38.23
N SER A 300 -7.43 5.29 38.95
CA SER A 300 -6.04 5.59 38.55
C SER A 300 -5.20 4.32 38.51
N LEU A 301 -5.32 3.45 39.51
CA LEU A 301 -4.61 2.18 39.58
C LEU A 301 -4.98 1.25 38.41
N CYS A 302 -6.27 1.11 38.11
CA CYS A 302 -6.74 0.38 36.92
C CYS A 302 -6.15 0.97 35.63
N GLY A 303 -6.09 2.30 35.51
CA GLY A 303 -5.50 2.97 34.36
C GLY A 303 -4.00 2.68 34.19
N ILE A 304 -3.25 2.67 35.30
CA ILE A 304 -1.82 2.31 35.32
C ILE A 304 -1.61 0.86 34.88
N ILE A 305 -2.41 -0.09 35.42
CA ILE A 305 -2.33 -1.51 35.03
C ILE A 305 -2.53 -1.68 33.52
N VAL A 306 -3.57 -1.04 32.96
CA VAL A 306 -3.85 -1.09 31.52
C VAL A 306 -2.71 -0.46 30.72
N LYS A 307 -2.23 0.72 31.12
CA LYS A 307 -1.08 1.39 30.49
C LYS A 307 0.14 0.45 30.42
N HIS A 308 0.52 -0.18 31.53
CA HIS A 308 1.67 -1.09 31.58
C HIS A 308 1.50 -2.31 30.67
N GLN A 309 0.36 -2.99 30.75
CA GLN A 309 0.13 -4.21 29.97
C GLN A 309 0.08 -3.91 28.46
N ILE A 310 -0.45 -2.75 28.06
CA ILE A 310 -0.42 -2.30 26.66
C ILE A 310 1.02 -2.06 26.20
N ILE A 311 1.82 -1.32 26.98
CA ILE A 311 3.22 -1.06 26.63
C ILE A 311 4.02 -2.37 26.57
N LEU A 312 3.84 -3.28 27.53
CA LEU A 312 4.51 -4.59 27.52
C LEU A 312 4.09 -5.44 26.30
N GLY A 313 2.79 -5.47 25.97
CA GLY A 313 2.29 -6.13 24.77
C GLY A 313 2.86 -5.53 23.49
N PHE A 314 3.02 -4.21 23.44
CA PHE A 314 3.63 -3.51 22.31
C PHE A 314 5.14 -3.75 22.21
N LEU A 315 5.87 -3.83 23.33
CA LEU A 315 7.28 -4.23 23.31
C LEU A 315 7.46 -5.65 22.77
N ALA A 316 6.58 -6.58 23.12
CA ALA A 316 6.57 -7.91 22.53
C ALA A 316 6.29 -7.86 21.01
N PHE A 317 5.33 -7.01 20.60
CA PHE A 317 5.03 -6.76 19.18
C PHE A 317 6.24 -6.26 18.39
N LEU A 318 6.98 -5.26 18.91
CA LEU A 318 8.18 -4.73 18.28
C LEU A 318 9.32 -5.75 18.17
N ASN A 319 9.39 -6.67 19.13
CA ASN A 319 10.35 -7.77 19.14
C ASN A 319 9.93 -8.95 18.25
N GLU A 320 8.84 -8.81 17.48
CA GLU A 320 8.27 -9.86 16.62
C GLU A 320 7.83 -11.11 17.43
N ASP A 321 7.71 -10.99 18.76
CA ASP A 321 7.10 -11.99 19.66
C ASP A 321 5.58 -11.78 19.72
N TYR A 322 4.95 -12.07 18.58
CA TYR A 322 3.51 -11.85 18.40
C TYR A 322 2.65 -12.71 19.32
N VAL A 323 3.13 -13.89 19.76
CA VAL A 323 2.39 -14.77 20.68
C VAL A 323 2.30 -14.13 22.07
N SER A 324 3.40 -13.60 22.59
CA SER A 324 3.41 -12.86 23.85
C SER A 324 2.58 -11.58 23.74
N SER A 325 2.69 -10.87 22.62
CA SER A 325 1.88 -9.68 22.34
C SER A 325 0.38 -9.96 22.39
N VAL A 326 -0.08 -11.00 21.68
CA VAL A 326 -1.47 -11.49 21.70
C VAL A 326 -1.92 -11.81 23.13
N THR A 327 -1.09 -12.54 23.89
CA THR A 327 -1.40 -12.92 25.27
C THR A 327 -1.64 -11.69 26.15
N LYS A 328 -0.79 -10.66 26.01
CA LYS A 328 -0.91 -9.41 26.78
C LYS A 328 -2.15 -8.59 26.37
N PHE A 329 -2.44 -8.47 25.08
CA PHE A 329 -3.63 -7.75 24.63
C PHE A 329 -4.93 -8.48 25.02
N ASN A 330 -4.98 -9.80 24.89
CA ASN A 330 -6.12 -10.61 25.37
C ASN A 330 -6.33 -10.48 26.88
N TRP A 331 -5.24 -10.40 27.66
CA TRP A 331 -5.31 -10.13 29.10
C TRP A 331 -5.99 -8.78 29.37
N VAL A 332 -5.58 -7.71 28.66
CA VAL A 332 -6.16 -6.36 28.82
C VAL A 332 -7.65 -6.33 28.44
N LEU A 333 -8.04 -6.99 27.35
CA LEU A 333 -9.44 -7.05 26.92
C LEU A 333 -10.30 -7.85 27.89
N SER A 334 -9.76 -8.95 28.42
CA SER A 334 -10.40 -9.73 29.48
C SER A 334 -10.56 -8.89 30.76
N PHE A 335 -9.55 -8.09 31.11
CA PHE A 335 -9.60 -7.16 32.24
C PHE A 335 -10.71 -6.12 32.05
N PHE A 336 -10.84 -5.51 30.88
CA PHE A 336 -11.96 -4.62 30.54
C PHE A 336 -13.32 -5.29 30.72
N SER A 337 -13.50 -6.52 30.24
CA SER A 337 -14.76 -7.26 30.38
C SER A 337 -15.13 -7.52 31.85
N GLN A 338 -14.14 -7.76 32.71
CA GLN A 338 -14.38 -7.92 34.15
C GLN A 338 -14.66 -6.59 34.85
N LEU A 339 -13.96 -5.52 34.47
CA LEU A 339 -14.21 -4.16 34.97
C LEU A 339 -15.64 -3.71 34.63
N ASP A 340 -16.13 -3.92 33.41
CA ASP A 340 -17.49 -3.53 33.01
C ASP A 340 -18.57 -4.26 33.84
N LYS A 341 -18.27 -5.46 34.36
CA LYS A 341 -19.21 -6.20 35.22
C LYS A 341 -19.26 -5.67 36.66
N LYS A 342 -18.14 -5.19 37.19
CA LYS A 342 -17.98 -4.83 38.62
C LYS A 342 -17.90 -3.32 38.88
N PHE A 343 -17.48 -2.55 37.89
CA PHE A 343 -17.11 -1.13 37.99
C PHE A 343 -17.64 -0.30 36.80
N LYS A 344 -18.92 -0.46 36.43
CA LYS A 344 -19.54 0.27 35.30
C LYS A 344 -19.30 1.80 35.31
N PHE A 345 -19.07 2.40 36.48
CA PHE A 345 -18.87 3.83 36.65
C PHE A 345 -17.44 4.32 36.40
N PHE A 346 -16.47 3.43 36.14
CA PHE A 346 -15.08 3.79 35.80
C PHE A 346 -14.87 3.98 34.30
N THR A 347 -15.67 3.32 33.47
CA THR A 347 -15.56 3.37 32.02
C THR A 347 -15.66 4.82 31.52
N ASN A 348 -14.77 5.21 30.60
CA ASN A 348 -14.69 6.55 29.99
C ASN A 348 -14.33 7.73 30.93
N LYS A 349 -14.00 7.50 32.22
CA LYS A 349 -13.54 8.57 33.13
C LYS A 349 -12.02 8.70 33.28
N ASN A 350 -11.30 7.75 32.71
CA ASN A 350 -9.84 7.74 32.65
C ASN A 350 -9.44 7.43 31.20
N GLU A 351 -8.42 8.12 30.69
CA GLU A 351 -7.95 7.96 29.31
C GLU A 351 -7.62 6.50 28.97
N TYR A 352 -6.94 5.80 29.87
CA TYR A 352 -6.56 4.39 29.69
C TYR A 352 -7.74 3.43 29.84
N LEU A 353 -8.82 3.84 30.48
CA LEU A 353 -10.06 3.05 30.62
C LEU A 353 -11.16 3.48 29.64
N SER A 354 -10.80 4.27 28.62
CA SER A 354 -11.72 4.75 27.60
C SER A 354 -12.02 3.70 26.53
N ALA A 355 -13.15 3.86 25.84
CA ALA A 355 -13.48 3.10 24.64
C ALA A 355 -12.40 3.20 23.56
N VAL A 356 -11.74 4.36 23.41
CA VAL A 356 -10.62 4.57 22.46
C VAL A 356 -9.46 3.64 22.79
N THR A 357 -9.04 3.57 24.05
CA THR A 357 -7.95 2.68 24.48
C THR A 357 -8.31 1.22 24.23
N ARG A 358 -9.54 0.82 24.54
CA ARG A 358 -10.03 -0.53 24.26
C ARG A 358 -9.95 -0.85 22.76
N ARG A 359 -10.34 0.08 21.88
CA ARG A 359 -10.21 -0.08 20.41
C ARG A 359 -8.76 -0.23 19.99
N ILE A 360 -7.85 0.60 20.50
CA ILE A 360 -6.41 0.50 20.19
C ILE A 360 -5.88 -0.91 20.52
N VAL A 361 -6.27 -1.46 21.69
CA VAL A 361 -5.86 -2.81 22.08
C VAL A 361 -6.42 -3.88 21.13
N TYR A 362 -7.68 -3.74 20.68
CA TYR A 362 -8.24 -4.63 19.65
C TYR A 362 -7.47 -4.56 18.33
N LEU A 363 -7.14 -3.36 17.87
CA LEU A 363 -6.39 -3.17 16.63
C LEU A 363 -5.00 -3.80 16.73
N LEU A 364 -4.28 -3.56 17.83
CA LEU A 364 -2.96 -4.15 18.07
C LEU A 364 -3.02 -5.68 18.20
N LEU A 365 -4.07 -6.23 18.81
CA LEU A 365 -4.31 -7.67 18.88
C LEU A 365 -4.45 -8.26 17.47
N VAL A 366 -5.32 -7.69 16.63
CA VAL A 366 -5.53 -8.18 15.26
C VAL A 366 -4.28 -7.99 14.40
N GLN A 367 -3.54 -6.90 14.57
CA GLN A 367 -2.25 -6.71 13.90
C GLN A 367 -1.22 -7.75 14.31
N SER A 368 -1.19 -8.15 15.59
CA SER A 368 -0.29 -9.20 16.08
C SER A 368 -0.59 -10.54 15.42
N TYR A 369 -1.89 -10.85 15.30
CA TYR A 369 -2.36 -12.01 14.56
C TYR A 369 -1.99 -11.97 13.08
N MET A 370 -2.21 -10.83 12.43
CA MET A 370 -1.96 -10.60 11.01
C MET A 370 -0.48 -10.69 10.63
N LEU A 371 0.40 -10.09 11.42
CA LEU A 371 1.85 -10.09 11.15
C LEU A 371 2.53 -11.39 11.63
N GLY A 372 2.08 -11.95 12.75
CA GLY A 372 2.58 -13.24 13.23
C GLY A 372 2.20 -14.41 12.33
N GLY A 373 1.07 -14.32 11.63
CA GLY A 373 0.48 -15.47 10.92
C GLY A 373 0.12 -16.59 11.90
N ILE A 374 -0.35 -16.21 13.09
CA ILE A 374 -0.79 -17.14 14.13
C ILE A 374 -2.14 -17.71 13.71
N ASP A 375 -2.32 -19.02 13.83
CA ASP A 375 -3.59 -19.66 13.55
C ASP A 375 -4.61 -19.34 14.64
N ILE A 376 -5.81 -18.94 14.21
CA ILE A 376 -6.91 -18.50 15.09
C ILE A 376 -8.13 -19.31 14.71
N SER A 377 -8.83 -19.80 15.74
CA SER A 377 -10.11 -20.47 15.52
C SER A 377 -11.16 -19.52 14.97
N ASP A 378 -12.06 -20.03 14.13
CA ASP A 378 -13.18 -19.24 13.58
C ASP A 378 -14.05 -18.64 14.70
N ASP A 379 -14.23 -19.35 15.82
CA ASP A 379 -14.95 -18.86 17.00
C ASP A 379 -14.28 -17.64 17.63
N GLU A 380 -12.95 -17.62 17.68
CA GLU A 380 -12.20 -16.50 18.23
C GLU A 380 -12.20 -15.30 17.27
N LEU A 381 -12.05 -15.55 15.97
CA LEU A 381 -12.22 -14.52 14.93
C LEU A 381 -13.61 -13.88 15.01
N ALA A 382 -14.67 -14.68 15.15
CA ALA A 382 -16.04 -14.19 15.29
C ALA A 382 -16.23 -13.39 16.58
N LYS A 383 -15.63 -13.80 17.70
CA LYS A 383 -15.64 -13.03 18.96
C LYS A 383 -14.93 -11.69 18.79
N VAL A 384 -13.73 -11.67 18.22
CA VAL A 384 -12.97 -10.43 17.99
C VAL A 384 -13.76 -9.48 17.11
N LEU A 385 -14.38 -9.99 16.03
CA LEU A 385 -15.22 -9.20 15.14
C LEU A 385 -16.44 -8.63 15.85
N THR A 386 -17.18 -9.46 16.60
CA THR A 386 -18.38 -9.05 17.36
C THR A 386 -18.02 -7.95 18.34
N ILE A 387 -16.91 -8.11 19.07
CA ILE A 387 -16.53 -7.09 20.05
C ILE A 387 -16.09 -5.80 19.36
N SER A 388 -15.38 -5.90 18.24
CA SER A 388 -14.96 -4.75 17.44
C SER A 388 -16.15 -3.93 16.93
N VAL A 389 -17.23 -4.61 16.51
CA VAL A 389 -18.49 -3.97 16.06
C VAL A 389 -19.31 -3.39 17.22
N SER A 390 -19.28 -4.03 18.39
CA SER A 390 -20.07 -3.63 19.57
C SER A 390 -19.57 -2.39 20.31
N VAL A 391 -18.53 -1.72 19.83
CA VAL A 391 -18.01 -0.52 20.48
C VAL A 391 -18.90 0.68 20.15
N ASP A 392 -19.96 0.84 20.93
CA ASP A 392 -20.81 2.01 20.93
C ASP A 392 -19.94 3.27 21.21
N GLU A 393 -20.16 4.36 20.46
CA GLU A 393 -19.40 5.64 20.53
C GLU A 393 -18.10 5.71 19.68
N ILE A 394 -18.23 5.54 18.36
CA ILE A 394 -17.19 5.90 17.38
C ILE A 394 -17.46 7.29 16.83
N ASN A 395 -16.63 8.27 17.19
CA ASN A 395 -16.57 9.54 16.46
C ASN A 395 -15.77 9.31 15.17
N LEU A 396 -16.48 9.11 14.06
CA LEU A 396 -15.88 8.77 12.77
C LEU A 396 -14.81 9.77 12.33
N ASN A 397 -15.05 11.08 12.49
CA ASN A 397 -14.10 12.11 12.09
C ASN A 397 -12.81 12.05 12.90
N PHE A 398 -12.90 11.88 14.22
CA PHE A 398 -11.72 11.79 15.08
C PHE A 398 -10.93 10.50 14.83
N GLU A 399 -11.62 9.38 14.64
CA GLU A 399 -10.99 8.09 14.34
C GLU A 399 -10.34 8.10 12.94
N TYR A 400 -10.96 8.76 11.96
CA TYR A 400 -10.39 8.99 10.63
C TYR A 400 -9.11 9.84 10.71
N LEU A 401 -9.17 11.03 11.31
CA LEU A 401 -8.00 11.94 11.40
C LEU A 401 -6.82 11.33 12.19
N SER A 402 -7.09 10.37 13.06
CA SER A 402 -6.07 9.63 13.79
C SER A 402 -5.54 8.37 13.08
N GLY A 403 -6.10 8.01 11.94
CA GLY A 403 -5.80 6.81 11.17
C GLY A 403 -6.33 5.49 11.73
N ARG A 404 -6.93 5.51 12.93
CA ARG A 404 -7.50 4.33 13.57
C ARG A 404 -8.69 3.76 12.82
N LEU A 405 -9.50 4.60 12.17
CA LEU A 405 -10.65 4.10 11.40
C LEU A 405 -10.20 3.27 10.20
N SER A 406 -9.16 3.70 9.48
CA SER A 406 -8.57 2.92 8.38
C SER A 406 -8.03 1.57 8.87
N THR A 407 -7.31 1.58 10.01
CA THR A 407 -6.74 0.38 10.63
C THR A 407 -7.84 -0.58 11.10
N TYR A 408 -8.96 -0.05 11.61
CA TYR A 408 -10.13 -0.83 11.98
C TYR A 408 -10.70 -1.61 10.80
N PHE A 409 -10.99 -0.93 9.68
CA PHE A 409 -11.53 -1.60 8.50
C PHE A 409 -10.52 -2.58 7.88
N LEU A 410 -9.22 -2.26 7.96
CA LEU A 410 -8.16 -3.19 7.54
C LEU A 410 -8.14 -4.47 8.39
N CYS A 411 -8.27 -4.34 9.72
CA CYS A 411 -8.38 -5.48 10.64
C CYS A 411 -9.64 -6.31 10.37
N CYS A 412 -10.79 -5.67 10.11
CA CYS A 412 -12.01 -6.37 9.74
C CYS A 412 -11.85 -7.13 8.41
N GLY A 413 -11.25 -6.50 7.40
CA GLY A 413 -10.97 -7.15 6.11
C GLY A 413 -10.09 -8.38 6.28
N TYR A 414 -9.05 -8.30 7.13
CA TYR A 414 -8.19 -9.44 7.45
C TYR A 414 -8.96 -10.58 8.14
N ILE A 415 -9.83 -10.27 9.10
CA ILE A 415 -10.65 -11.29 9.78
C ILE A 415 -11.53 -12.02 8.75
N TYR A 416 -12.21 -11.28 7.86
CA TYR A 416 -13.04 -11.89 6.81
C TYR A 416 -12.21 -12.68 5.79
N GLU A 417 -11.00 -12.22 5.44
CA GLU A 417 -10.05 -12.99 4.62
C GLU A 417 -9.74 -14.34 5.27
N ARG A 418 -9.42 -14.35 6.57
CA ARG A 418 -9.15 -15.59 7.31
C ARG A 418 -10.36 -16.50 7.39
N LEU A 419 -11.55 -15.97 7.65
CA LEU A 419 -12.79 -16.74 7.65
C LEU A 419 -13.08 -17.34 6.27
N ALA A 420 -12.82 -16.60 5.19
CA ALA A 420 -12.97 -17.10 3.81
C ALA A 420 -12.01 -18.25 3.50
N ILE A 421 -10.77 -18.17 4.01
CA ILE A 421 -9.75 -19.22 3.91
C ILE A 421 -10.12 -20.43 4.78
N SER A 422 -10.53 -20.25 6.03
CA SER A 422 -10.94 -21.36 6.90
C SER A 422 -12.12 -22.14 6.33
N ASN A 423 -13.10 -21.43 5.77
CA ASN A 423 -14.34 -21.98 5.23
C ASN A 423 -14.25 -22.31 3.73
N LYS A 424 -13.04 -22.61 3.24
CA LYS A 424 -12.80 -22.96 1.84
C LYS A 424 -13.34 -24.35 1.49
N THR A 425 -13.81 -24.48 0.26
CA THR A 425 -14.29 -25.73 -0.33
C THR A 425 -13.24 -26.29 -1.29
N LYS A 426 -12.92 -27.58 -1.16
CA LYS A 426 -12.04 -28.28 -2.11
C LYS A 426 -12.85 -28.82 -3.27
N ILE A 427 -12.32 -28.64 -4.46
CA ILE A 427 -12.92 -29.02 -5.73
C ILE A 427 -11.95 -29.96 -6.45
N ILE A 428 -12.47 -31.03 -7.02
CA ILE A 428 -11.70 -32.03 -7.74
C ILE A 428 -11.57 -31.59 -9.20
N VAL A 429 -10.38 -31.70 -9.75
CA VAL A 429 -10.10 -31.49 -11.17
C VAL A 429 -9.73 -32.83 -11.78
N GLU A 430 -10.36 -33.14 -12.89
CA GLU A 430 -10.28 -34.39 -13.61
C GLU A 430 -9.74 -34.12 -15.03
N ASN A 431 -9.11 -35.12 -15.65
CA ASN A 431 -8.78 -35.05 -17.07
C ASN A 431 -9.95 -35.54 -17.94
N GLU A 432 -9.72 -35.56 -19.26
CA GLU A 432 -10.69 -36.00 -20.27
C GLU A 432 -11.22 -37.41 -20.03
N THR A 433 -10.41 -38.28 -19.43
CA THR A 433 -10.79 -39.65 -19.08
C THR A 433 -11.54 -39.76 -17.75
N SER A 434 -11.91 -38.63 -17.13
CA SER A 434 -12.60 -38.56 -15.83
C SER A 434 -11.82 -39.17 -14.68
N THR A 435 -10.50 -39.20 -14.79
CA THR A 435 -9.64 -39.54 -13.65
C THR A 435 -9.26 -38.25 -12.91
N PRO A 436 -9.34 -38.23 -11.57
CA PRO A 436 -8.94 -37.07 -10.79
C PRO A 436 -7.43 -36.86 -10.94
N VAL A 437 -7.05 -35.67 -11.40
CA VAL A 437 -5.66 -35.28 -11.62
C VAL A 437 -5.20 -34.29 -10.55
N ASP A 438 -6.10 -33.45 -10.04
CA ASP A 438 -5.74 -32.46 -9.04
C ASP A 438 -6.93 -32.01 -8.17
N THR A 439 -6.66 -31.13 -7.20
CA THR A 439 -7.64 -30.43 -6.40
C THR A 439 -7.38 -28.93 -6.38
N CYS A 440 -8.42 -28.15 -6.66
CA CYS A 440 -8.41 -26.70 -6.51
C CYS A 440 -9.18 -26.29 -5.26
N THR A 441 -8.92 -25.06 -4.82
CA THR A 441 -9.55 -24.44 -3.67
C THR A 441 -10.46 -23.32 -4.11
N ARG A 442 -11.67 -23.31 -3.56
CA ARG A 442 -12.62 -22.20 -3.65
C ARG A 442 -12.88 -21.62 -2.28
N TYR A 443 -12.65 -20.32 -2.14
CA TYR A 443 -12.89 -19.59 -0.89
C TYR A 443 -14.38 -19.34 -0.65
N ASN A 444 -14.76 -19.10 0.61
CA ASN A 444 -16.15 -18.79 0.93
C ASN A 444 -16.54 -17.41 0.35
N LYS A 445 -17.51 -17.38 -0.56
CA LYS A 445 -17.93 -16.20 -1.30
C LYS A 445 -18.55 -15.11 -0.42
N GLU A 446 -19.31 -15.48 0.61
CA GLU A 446 -19.94 -14.51 1.53
C GLU A 446 -18.88 -13.74 2.33
N TYR A 447 -17.91 -14.46 2.90
CA TYR A 447 -16.80 -13.83 3.62
C TYR A 447 -15.86 -13.05 2.69
N LEU A 448 -15.62 -13.52 1.46
CA LEU A 448 -14.91 -12.72 0.45
C LEU A 448 -15.62 -11.41 0.13
N GLY A 449 -16.95 -11.43 -0.02
CA GLY A 449 -17.73 -10.22 -0.26
C GLY A 449 -17.59 -9.20 0.88
N GLU A 450 -17.64 -9.65 2.14
CA GLU A 450 -17.40 -8.78 3.29
C GLU A 450 -15.95 -8.29 3.37
N MET A 451 -14.97 -9.15 3.09
CA MET A 451 -13.56 -8.79 3.01
C MET A 451 -13.33 -7.66 2.00
N LEU A 452 -13.90 -7.78 0.80
CA LEU A 452 -13.84 -6.76 -0.25
C LEU A 452 -14.40 -5.42 0.23
N ARG A 453 -15.62 -5.42 0.80
CA ARG A 453 -16.24 -4.19 1.34
C ARG A 453 -15.34 -3.51 2.37
N LYS A 454 -14.74 -4.27 3.28
CA LYS A 454 -13.90 -3.70 4.35
C LYS A 454 -12.57 -3.18 3.81
N TYR A 455 -11.92 -3.86 2.87
CA TYR A 455 -10.71 -3.35 2.24
C TYR A 455 -10.96 -2.15 1.34
N ILE A 456 -12.07 -2.10 0.62
CA ILE A 456 -12.49 -0.92 -0.15
C ILE A 456 -12.63 0.29 0.77
N ILE A 457 -13.37 0.16 1.88
CA ILE A 457 -13.50 1.25 2.87
C ILE A 457 -12.14 1.59 3.51
N ALA A 458 -11.29 0.60 3.80
CA ALA A 458 -9.97 0.86 4.34
C ALA A 458 -9.11 1.69 3.36
N SER A 459 -9.18 1.41 2.07
CA SER A 459 -8.42 2.11 1.03
C SER A 459 -8.79 3.59 0.91
N THR A 460 -10.07 3.95 1.09
CA THR A 460 -10.53 5.34 1.01
C THR A 460 -10.23 6.13 2.29
N LEU A 461 -10.11 5.45 3.42
CA LEU A 461 -9.82 6.02 4.73
C LEU A 461 -8.32 6.15 5.04
N LYS A 462 -7.46 5.58 4.21
CA LYS A 462 -6.00 5.69 4.37
C LYS A 462 -5.53 7.11 4.10
N ALA A 463 -4.37 7.45 4.64
CA ALA A 463 -3.80 8.78 4.39
C ALA A 463 -3.38 8.84 2.92
N THR A 464 -3.60 9.99 2.28
CA THR A 464 -3.32 10.22 0.85
C THR A 464 -1.85 10.06 0.46
N ASP A 465 -0.95 10.09 1.44
CA ASP A 465 0.49 9.92 1.26
C ASP A 465 0.98 8.55 1.78
N ASP A 466 0.08 7.66 2.19
CA ASP A 466 0.40 6.31 2.65
C ASP A 466 0.36 5.29 1.51
N SER A 467 1.54 4.91 1.01
CA SER A 467 1.65 3.95 -0.10
C SER A 467 1.32 2.51 0.26
N SER A 468 1.07 2.17 1.54
CA SER A 468 0.49 0.86 1.90
C SER A 468 -0.91 0.66 1.32
N THR A 469 -1.56 1.73 0.87
CA THR A 469 -2.83 1.67 0.13
C THR A 469 -2.72 0.79 -1.12
N LEU A 470 -1.54 0.74 -1.77
CA LEU A 470 -1.31 -0.13 -2.93
C LEU A 470 -1.48 -1.61 -2.57
N ILE A 471 -1.01 -2.02 -1.40
CA ILE A 471 -1.14 -3.39 -0.90
C ILE A 471 -2.62 -3.73 -0.65
N ILE A 472 -3.41 -2.75 -0.20
CA ILE A 472 -4.85 -2.91 -0.03
C ILE A 472 -5.52 -3.10 -1.39
N PHE A 473 -5.13 -2.34 -2.42
CA PHE A 473 -5.65 -2.54 -3.78
C PHE A 473 -5.26 -3.90 -4.35
N ASP A 474 -4.04 -4.38 -4.15
CA ASP A 474 -3.63 -5.71 -4.60
C ASP A 474 -4.48 -6.80 -3.94
N LYS A 475 -4.83 -6.63 -2.66
CA LYS A 475 -5.79 -7.51 -1.94
C LYS A 475 -7.23 -7.37 -2.44
N ILE A 476 -7.68 -6.17 -2.82
CA ILE A 476 -8.99 -5.98 -3.45
C ILE A 476 -9.02 -6.72 -4.78
N ILE A 477 -8.03 -6.52 -5.65
CA ILE A 477 -7.93 -7.18 -6.95
C ILE A 477 -7.91 -8.71 -6.78
N TRP A 478 -7.07 -9.22 -5.87
CA TRP A 478 -7.04 -10.65 -5.51
C TRP A 478 -8.41 -11.16 -5.04
N GLY A 479 -9.09 -10.41 -4.16
CA GLY A 479 -10.42 -10.75 -3.67
C GLY A 479 -11.47 -10.76 -4.79
N LEU A 480 -11.41 -9.82 -5.74
CA LEU A 480 -12.31 -9.76 -6.89
C LEU A 480 -12.11 -10.98 -7.80
N LEU A 481 -10.85 -11.34 -8.10
CA LEU A 481 -10.52 -12.53 -8.88
C LEU A 481 -11.14 -13.79 -8.26
N LEU A 482 -10.89 -14.02 -6.98
CA LEU A 482 -11.34 -15.22 -6.28
C LEU A 482 -12.84 -15.23 -5.97
N TYR A 483 -13.47 -14.06 -5.86
CA TYR A 483 -14.93 -13.96 -5.74
C TYR A 483 -15.59 -14.40 -7.05
N GLY A 484 -15.02 -14.01 -8.19
CA GLY A 484 -15.50 -14.34 -9.53
C GLY A 484 -16.84 -13.70 -9.90
N GLY A 485 -17.08 -13.50 -11.19
CA GLY A 485 -18.36 -12.95 -11.66
C GLY A 485 -18.56 -11.47 -11.31
N ILE A 486 -17.49 -10.78 -10.97
CA ILE A 486 -17.47 -9.33 -10.90
C ILE A 486 -17.55 -8.78 -12.32
N HIS A 487 -18.30 -7.71 -12.49
CA HIS A 487 -18.40 -7.03 -13.76
C HIS A 487 -17.04 -6.43 -14.18
N LEU A 488 -16.66 -6.61 -15.45
CA LEU A 488 -15.34 -6.26 -15.98
C LEU A 488 -14.96 -4.79 -15.77
N LYS A 489 -15.90 -3.84 -15.97
CA LYS A 489 -15.68 -2.42 -15.64
C LYS A 489 -15.34 -2.18 -14.16
N THR A 490 -16.00 -2.86 -13.23
CA THR A 490 -15.68 -2.74 -11.79
C THR A 490 -14.30 -3.30 -11.49
N PHE A 491 -13.93 -4.42 -12.09
CA PHE A 491 -12.58 -4.97 -11.96
C PHE A 491 -11.52 -3.97 -12.45
N TRP A 492 -11.74 -3.39 -13.64
CA TRP A 492 -10.84 -2.37 -14.20
C TRP A 492 -10.78 -1.09 -13.39
N PHE A 493 -11.89 -0.66 -12.81
CA PHE A 493 -11.91 0.48 -11.92
C PHE A 493 -10.90 0.32 -10.78
N PHE A 494 -10.89 -0.84 -10.09
CA PHE A 494 -9.94 -1.09 -9.01
C PHE A 494 -8.49 -1.31 -9.48
N ALA A 495 -8.30 -1.97 -10.62
CA ALA A 495 -6.97 -2.11 -11.22
C ALA A 495 -6.39 -0.73 -11.60
N TYR A 496 -7.21 0.13 -12.22
CA TYR A 496 -6.83 1.48 -12.59
C TYR A 496 -6.56 2.36 -11.37
N LEU A 497 -7.39 2.27 -10.31
CA LEU A 497 -7.13 2.94 -9.03
C LEU A 497 -5.73 2.60 -8.50
N ARG A 498 -5.39 1.31 -8.47
CA ARG A 498 -4.05 0.85 -8.06
C ARG A 498 -2.94 1.55 -8.84
N TYR A 499 -3.04 1.59 -10.18
CA TYR A 499 -2.05 2.24 -11.03
C TYR A 499 -1.99 3.76 -10.83
N ALA A 500 -3.15 4.42 -10.73
CA ALA A 500 -3.26 5.85 -10.51
C ALA A 500 -2.59 6.26 -9.18
N PHE A 501 -2.87 5.54 -8.09
CA PHE A 501 -2.23 5.78 -6.80
C PHE A 501 -0.74 5.44 -6.83
N THR A 502 -0.30 4.44 -7.60
CA THR A 502 1.13 4.14 -7.76
C THR A 502 1.87 5.35 -8.33
N ILE A 503 1.30 5.97 -9.35
CA ILE A 503 1.79 7.23 -9.92
C ILE A 503 1.73 8.32 -8.86
N GLU A 504 0.62 8.51 -8.17
CA GLU A 504 0.51 9.58 -7.15
C GLU A 504 1.59 9.48 -6.06
N PHE A 505 1.87 8.27 -5.56
CA PHE A 505 2.90 8.06 -4.54
C PHE A 505 4.33 8.24 -5.08
N ASP A 506 4.58 7.86 -6.34
CA ASP A 506 5.85 8.10 -7.04
C ASP A 506 6.23 9.60 -7.04
N TYR A 507 5.24 10.49 -7.13
CA TYR A 507 5.43 11.95 -7.11
C TYR A 507 5.00 12.63 -5.80
N GLY A 508 4.56 11.86 -4.80
CA GLY A 508 4.01 12.36 -3.53
C GLY A 508 5.05 13.01 -2.61
N PRO A 509 4.67 13.51 -1.43
CA PRO A 509 5.63 14.16 -0.52
C PRO A 509 6.62 13.19 0.14
N ILE A 510 6.23 11.93 0.30
CA ILE A 510 7.02 10.89 0.96
C ILE A 510 7.16 9.64 0.09
N SER A 511 8.22 8.87 0.31
CA SER A 511 8.46 7.58 -0.32
C SER A 511 8.87 6.56 0.75
N LEU A 512 8.15 5.43 0.80
CA LEU A 512 8.47 4.32 1.70
C LEU A 512 9.72 3.59 1.20
N ASN A 513 10.63 3.29 2.11
CA ASN A 513 11.76 2.41 1.85
C ASN A 513 11.59 1.09 2.58
N GLU A 514 12.27 0.03 2.12
CA GLU A 514 12.31 -1.26 2.82
C GLU A 514 12.76 -1.12 4.29
N SER A 515 13.66 -0.17 4.55
CA SER A 515 14.17 0.11 5.90
C SER A 515 13.15 0.76 6.84
N ASP A 516 12.08 1.38 6.33
CA ASP A 516 11.09 2.10 7.13
C ASP A 516 10.11 1.15 7.86
N ARG A 517 10.28 -0.18 7.74
CA ARG A 517 9.47 -1.23 8.42
C ARG A 517 7.99 -0.82 8.57
N TYR A 518 7.36 -0.42 7.47
CA TYR A 518 5.94 -0.07 7.43
C TYR A 518 5.12 -1.24 6.90
N VAL A 519 5.18 -2.36 7.62
CA VAL A 519 4.56 -3.62 7.18
C VAL A 519 3.10 -3.62 7.61
N THR A 520 2.20 -3.55 6.64
CA THR A 520 0.76 -3.63 6.89
C THR A 520 0.30 -5.08 6.95
N PHE A 521 0.87 -5.97 6.14
CA PHE A 521 0.56 -7.40 6.13
C PHE A 521 1.85 -8.22 6.15
N LYS A 522 1.81 -9.46 6.68
CA LYS A 522 2.99 -10.34 6.66
C LYS A 522 3.56 -10.53 5.25
N ASN A 523 2.68 -10.68 4.27
CA ASN A 523 3.03 -10.74 2.86
C ASN A 523 2.35 -9.57 2.13
N ASN A 524 3.12 -8.56 1.75
CA ASN A 524 2.60 -7.36 1.08
C ASN A 524 2.33 -7.56 -0.42
N GLU A 525 2.83 -8.65 -1.00
CA GLU A 525 2.73 -8.95 -2.43
C GLU A 525 1.86 -10.19 -2.62
N ILE A 526 0.54 -10.05 -2.39
CA ILE A 526 -0.37 -11.21 -2.43
C ILE A 526 -0.49 -11.82 -3.83
N LEU A 527 -0.45 -10.99 -4.87
CA LEU A 527 -0.53 -11.47 -6.25
C LEU A 527 0.79 -12.10 -6.70
N ASP A 528 1.94 -11.61 -6.22
CA ASP A 528 3.26 -12.16 -6.57
C ASP A 528 3.58 -13.49 -5.85
N GLN A 529 2.80 -13.86 -4.84
CA GLN A 529 2.83 -15.22 -4.28
C GLN A 529 2.35 -16.28 -5.29
N TYR A 530 1.59 -15.86 -6.30
CA TYR A 530 1.15 -16.74 -7.37
C TYR A 530 2.10 -16.62 -8.55
N GLU A 531 2.51 -17.76 -9.12
CA GLU A 531 3.39 -17.78 -10.31
C GLU A 531 2.82 -16.98 -11.49
N ASN A 532 1.49 -16.85 -11.55
CA ASN A 532 0.76 -16.22 -12.64
C ASN A 532 -0.25 -15.16 -12.17
N GLY A 533 -0.09 -14.61 -10.96
CA GLY A 533 -1.07 -13.69 -10.37
C GLY A 533 -1.37 -12.48 -11.26
N TRP A 534 -0.34 -11.72 -11.63
CA TRP A 534 -0.46 -10.58 -12.55
C TRP A 534 -0.76 -11.00 -13.99
N GLU A 535 -0.30 -12.17 -14.42
CA GLU A 535 -0.63 -12.69 -15.76
C GLU A 535 -2.14 -12.90 -15.91
N VAL A 536 -2.81 -13.43 -14.87
CA VAL A 536 -4.27 -13.59 -14.87
C VAL A 536 -4.98 -12.23 -14.92
N VAL A 537 -4.50 -11.23 -14.17
CA VAL A 537 -5.02 -9.86 -14.24
C VAL A 537 -4.91 -9.32 -15.66
N SER A 538 -3.74 -9.47 -16.30
CA SER A 538 -3.53 -9.05 -17.69
C SER A 538 -4.42 -9.80 -18.69
N ARG A 539 -4.62 -11.12 -18.55
CA ARG A 539 -5.52 -11.87 -19.44
C ARG A 539 -6.98 -11.44 -19.33
N ILE A 540 -7.42 -10.98 -18.16
CA ILE A 540 -8.76 -10.41 -18.01
C ILE A 540 -8.85 -9.10 -18.81
N PHE A 541 -7.75 -8.37 -19.01
CA PHE A 541 -7.72 -7.14 -19.83
C PHE A 541 -8.02 -7.43 -21.28
N ASP A 542 -7.43 -8.49 -21.80
CA ASP A 542 -7.65 -8.94 -23.16
C ASP A 542 -9.14 -9.29 -23.43
N LEU A 543 -9.90 -9.63 -22.38
CA LEU A 543 -11.36 -9.85 -22.52
C LEU A 543 -12.08 -8.56 -22.91
N TRP A 544 -11.65 -7.39 -22.40
CA TRP A 544 -12.24 -6.11 -22.75
C TRP A 544 -11.93 -5.72 -24.19
N GLU A 545 -10.67 -5.90 -24.61
CA GLU A 545 -10.23 -5.63 -25.98
C GLU A 545 -10.94 -6.55 -27.00
N GLY A 546 -11.30 -7.77 -26.58
CA GLY A 546 -12.06 -8.72 -27.39
C GLY A 546 -13.54 -8.36 -27.59
N LEU A 547 -14.10 -7.39 -26.86
CA LEU A 547 -15.49 -6.98 -26.99
C LEU A 547 -15.72 -6.13 -28.23
N LYS A 548 -16.88 -6.30 -28.87
CA LYS A 548 -17.31 -5.47 -30.00
C LYS A 548 -17.79 -4.10 -29.51
N GLU A 549 -17.70 -3.08 -30.35
CA GLU A 549 -18.09 -1.70 -29.96
C GLU A 549 -19.55 -1.59 -29.45
N HIS A 550 -20.50 -2.30 -30.04
CA HIS A 550 -21.89 -2.31 -29.52
C HIS A 550 -22.04 -2.99 -28.15
N GLU A 551 -21.15 -3.94 -27.80
CA GLU A 551 -21.09 -4.55 -26.47
C GLU A 551 -20.47 -3.56 -25.47
N LYS A 552 -19.53 -2.71 -25.93
CA LYS A 552 -18.91 -1.63 -25.15
C LYS A 552 -19.84 -0.42 -24.92
N GLU A 553 -20.79 -0.16 -25.82
CA GLU A 553 -21.77 0.92 -25.69
C GLU A 553 -22.82 0.65 -24.60
N ASN A 554 -23.21 -0.62 -24.37
CA ASN A 554 -24.25 -1.01 -23.41
C ASN A 554 -23.72 -1.93 -22.31
N VAL A 555 -22.56 -1.61 -21.75
CA VAL A 555 -21.79 -2.50 -20.88
C VAL A 555 -22.54 -2.92 -19.61
N TRP A 556 -23.45 -2.11 -19.10
CA TRP A 556 -24.21 -2.47 -17.90
C TRP A 556 -25.55 -3.16 -18.16
N ASP A 557 -25.89 -3.40 -19.44
CA ASP A 557 -27.13 -4.07 -19.82
C ASP A 557 -27.09 -5.55 -19.37
N ASP A 558 -28.01 -5.94 -18.49
CA ASP A 558 -28.11 -7.29 -17.96
C ASP A 558 -28.56 -8.32 -19.03
N THR A 559 -29.08 -7.84 -20.16
CA THR A 559 -29.46 -8.67 -21.31
C THR A 559 -28.26 -9.11 -22.16
N ASN A 560 -27.11 -8.43 -22.05
CA ASN A 560 -25.85 -8.90 -22.63
C ASN A 560 -25.37 -10.23 -21.99
N GLY A 561 -25.99 -10.63 -20.87
CA GLY A 561 -25.73 -11.91 -20.22
C GLY A 561 -24.42 -11.91 -19.44
N GLY A 562 -23.81 -13.09 -19.30
CA GLY A 562 -22.59 -13.27 -18.52
C GLY A 562 -21.27 -12.87 -19.22
N CYS A 563 -21.32 -12.30 -20.43
CA CYS A 563 -20.12 -12.02 -21.23
C CYS A 563 -19.21 -10.94 -20.61
N LEU A 564 -19.77 -10.05 -19.78
CA LEU A 564 -19.05 -8.96 -19.12
C LEU A 564 -18.68 -9.28 -17.67
N LEU A 565 -18.91 -10.52 -17.24
CA LEU A 565 -18.51 -10.98 -15.92
C LEU A 565 -17.14 -11.66 -15.99
N ILE A 566 -16.24 -11.32 -15.07
CA ILE A 566 -14.95 -12.00 -14.99
C ILE A 566 -15.16 -13.50 -14.74
N PRO A 567 -14.36 -14.38 -15.35
CA PRO A 567 -14.41 -15.80 -15.06
C PRO A 567 -14.18 -16.12 -13.58
N GLN A 568 -14.66 -17.28 -13.13
CA GLN A 568 -14.30 -17.76 -11.80
C GLN A 568 -12.83 -18.15 -11.76
N VAL A 569 -12.13 -17.76 -10.70
CA VAL A 569 -10.73 -18.09 -10.47
C VAL A 569 -10.62 -18.98 -9.23
N PHE A 570 -9.85 -20.05 -9.35
CA PHE A 570 -9.60 -21.01 -8.28
C PHE A 570 -8.12 -21.01 -7.91
N ASP A 571 -7.85 -21.24 -6.63
CA ASP A 571 -6.50 -21.32 -6.10
C ASP A 571 -6.00 -22.78 -6.14
N ARG A 572 -4.84 -22.98 -6.77
CA ARG A 572 -4.19 -24.28 -6.95
C ARG A 572 -2.70 -24.16 -6.64
N GLN A 573 -2.31 -24.41 -5.39
CA GLN A 573 -0.91 -24.55 -4.96
C GLN A 573 0.03 -23.45 -5.54
N ASN A 574 -0.28 -22.18 -5.26
CA ASN A 574 0.45 -20.99 -5.78
C ASN A 574 0.21 -20.68 -7.27
N LYS A 575 -0.84 -21.23 -7.88
CA LYS A 575 -1.33 -20.81 -9.20
C LYS A 575 -2.79 -20.42 -9.13
N LEU A 576 -3.15 -19.41 -9.91
CA LEU A 576 -4.53 -19.03 -10.16
C LEU A 576 -5.01 -19.72 -11.43
N THR A 577 -6.12 -20.46 -11.35
CA THR A 577 -6.70 -21.19 -12.47
C THR A 577 -8.07 -20.60 -12.82
N LEU A 578 -8.22 -20.14 -14.05
CA LEU A 578 -9.45 -19.58 -14.61
C LEU A 578 -10.40 -20.69 -15.08
N VAL A 579 -11.70 -20.45 -15.01
CA VAL A 579 -12.69 -21.30 -15.69
C VAL A 579 -13.04 -20.72 -17.06
N ASP A 580 -13.19 -21.56 -18.09
CA ASP A 580 -13.59 -21.11 -19.43
C ASP A 580 -14.92 -20.35 -19.48
N ILE A 581 -15.83 -20.62 -18.54
CA ILE A 581 -17.18 -20.06 -18.48
C ILE A 581 -17.55 -19.81 -17.03
N PHE A 582 -18.20 -18.69 -16.75
CA PHE A 582 -18.77 -18.44 -15.43
C PHE A 582 -19.90 -19.43 -15.11
N TYR A 583 -19.82 -20.10 -13.97
CA TYR A 583 -20.75 -21.14 -13.54
C TYR A 583 -21.59 -20.69 -12.33
N ASP A 584 -22.90 -20.97 -12.38
CA ASP A 584 -23.82 -20.65 -11.28
C ASP A 584 -23.75 -21.70 -10.16
N GLU A 585 -23.27 -21.26 -9.00
CA GLU A 585 -23.11 -22.09 -7.80
C GLU A 585 -24.45 -22.48 -7.15
N SER A 586 -25.51 -21.72 -7.42
CA SER A 586 -26.86 -22.01 -6.91
C SER A 586 -27.58 -23.06 -7.75
N SER A 587 -27.00 -23.47 -8.89
CA SER A 587 -27.59 -24.50 -9.73
C SER A 587 -27.68 -25.84 -8.97
N SER A 588 -28.78 -26.56 -9.18
CA SER A 588 -29.02 -27.88 -8.57
C SER A 588 -27.97 -28.93 -8.95
N TYR A 589 -27.14 -28.65 -9.96
CA TYR A 589 -25.99 -29.45 -10.36
C TYR A 589 -24.75 -29.05 -9.55
N ASN A 590 -24.80 -29.16 -8.21
CA ASN A 590 -23.64 -28.93 -7.33
C ASN A 590 -22.54 -30.00 -7.54
N ALA A 591 -21.87 -29.93 -8.69
CA ALA A 591 -20.79 -30.82 -9.07
C ALA A 591 -19.47 -30.29 -8.50
N LYS A 592 -18.75 -31.19 -7.82
CA LYS A 592 -17.44 -30.89 -7.21
C LYS A 592 -16.28 -31.25 -8.15
N SER A 593 -16.54 -31.43 -9.44
CA SER A 593 -15.60 -31.98 -10.42
C SER A 593 -15.51 -31.12 -11.68
N PHE A 594 -14.30 -30.74 -12.10
CA PHE A 594 -14.02 -29.99 -13.32
C PHE A 594 -13.10 -30.79 -14.25
N LEU A 595 -13.03 -30.42 -15.53
CA LEU A 595 -12.14 -30.94 -16.57
C LEU A 595 -10.94 -29.99 -16.73
N TYR A 596 -9.72 -30.51 -16.78
CA TYR A 596 -8.51 -29.73 -17.03
C TYR A 596 -8.21 -29.61 -18.53
N LEU A 597 -7.92 -28.39 -19.02
CA LEU A 597 -7.62 -28.13 -20.45
C LEU A 597 -6.24 -27.53 -20.70
N SER A 598 -5.77 -26.64 -19.83
CA SER A 598 -4.43 -26.04 -19.94
C SER A 598 -3.90 -25.67 -18.56
N ASP A 599 -2.63 -25.23 -18.50
CA ASP A 599 -1.96 -24.83 -17.26
C ASP A 599 -2.76 -23.87 -16.38
N TYR A 600 -3.59 -23.03 -17.00
CA TYR A 600 -4.35 -21.98 -16.35
C TYR A 600 -5.86 -22.10 -16.52
N GLN A 601 -6.36 -23.07 -17.30
CA GLN A 601 -7.79 -23.17 -17.63
C GLN A 601 -8.39 -24.52 -17.24
N ILE A 602 -9.55 -24.43 -16.59
CA ILE A 602 -10.43 -25.57 -16.28
C ILE A 602 -11.82 -25.35 -16.86
N ARG A 603 -12.50 -26.44 -17.20
CA ARG A 603 -13.84 -26.45 -17.77
C ARG A 603 -14.78 -27.26 -16.91
N HIS A 604 -16.02 -26.81 -16.71
CA HIS A 604 -17.00 -27.59 -15.93
C HIS A 604 -17.60 -28.75 -16.76
N LYS A 605 -17.87 -29.90 -16.12
CA LYS A 605 -18.50 -31.07 -16.76
C LYS A 605 -20.03 -30.90 -16.86
N LEU A 606 -20.50 -30.03 -17.75
CA LEU A 606 -21.94 -29.85 -17.99
C LEU A 606 -22.44 -30.67 -19.18
N LYS A 607 -23.57 -31.37 -18.98
CA LYS A 607 -24.43 -31.81 -20.08
C LYS A 607 -25.29 -30.63 -20.53
N GLY A 608 -24.86 -29.94 -21.59
CA GLY A 608 -25.53 -28.76 -22.14
C GLY A 608 -25.07 -27.47 -21.45
N HIS A 609 -24.72 -26.46 -22.23
CA HIS A 609 -24.28 -25.15 -21.76
C HIS A 609 -25.35 -24.52 -20.86
N ILE A 610 -25.14 -24.52 -19.53
CA ILE A 610 -26.00 -23.77 -18.62
C ILE A 610 -25.69 -22.30 -18.83
N LYS A 611 -26.58 -21.58 -19.52
CA LYS A 611 -26.58 -20.12 -19.51
C LYS A 611 -26.95 -19.67 -18.10
N LEU A 612 -26.22 -18.69 -17.57
CA LEU A 612 -26.61 -18.04 -16.33
C LEU A 612 -28.01 -17.45 -16.48
N SER A 613 -28.81 -17.57 -15.43
CA SER A 613 -30.10 -16.87 -15.42
C SER A 613 -29.86 -15.36 -15.37
N ASN A 614 -30.69 -14.57 -16.05
CA ASN A 614 -30.61 -13.10 -15.99
C ASN A 614 -30.67 -12.59 -14.54
N LYS A 615 -31.35 -13.32 -13.65
CA LYS A 615 -31.39 -12.99 -12.22
C LYS A 615 -30.00 -13.03 -11.58
N VAL A 616 -29.24 -14.11 -11.81
CA VAL A 616 -27.89 -14.28 -11.27
C VAL A 616 -26.93 -13.25 -11.88
N VAL A 617 -27.02 -13.03 -13.20
CA VAL A 617 -26.23 -11.96 -13.87
C VAL A 617 -26.51 -10.60 -13.24
N ARG A 618 -27.79 -10.27 -13.03
CA ARG A 618 -28.20 -9.02 -12.40
C ARG A 618 -27.71 -8.89 -10.95
N GLU A 619 -27.77 -9.94 -10.14
CA GLU A 619 -27.23 -9.94 -8.77
C GLU A 619 -25.72 -9.64 -8.77
N HIS A 620 -24.97 -10.23 -9.70
CA HIS A 620 -23.55 -9.99 -9.89
C HIS A 620 -23.24 -8.56 -10.36
N ILE A 621 -24.01 -8.02 -11.30
CA ILE A 621 -23.89 -6.63 -11.75
C ILE A 621 -24.20 -5.67 -10.58
N LEU A 622 -25.26 -5.91 -9.83
CA LEU A 622 -25.64 -5.09 -8.67
C LEU A 622 -24.55 -5.08 -7.61
N PHE A 623 -24.00 -6.25 -7.26
CA PHE A 623 -22.89 -6.33 -6.32
C PHE A 623 -21.64 -5.61 -6.85
N SER A 624 -21.34 -5.73 -8.15
CA SER A 624 -20.21 -5.04 -8.77
C SER A 624 -20.36 -3.51 -8.75
N ARG A 625 -21.58 -3.01 -8.99
CA ARG A 625 -21.92 -1.59 -8.85
C ARG A 625 -21.83 -1.13 -7.39
N GLU A 626 -22.30 -1.95 -6.45
CA GLU A 626 -22.21 -1.68 -5.01
C GLU A 626 -20.76 -1.46 -4.58
N LEU A 627 -19.82 -2.33 -5.00
CA LEU A 627 -18.40 -2.20 -4.63
C LEU A 627 -17.77 -0.90 -5.15
N ALA A 628 -18.02 -0.53 -6.41
CA ALA A 628 -17.49 0.70 -6.98
C ALA A 628 -18.12 1.95 -6.32
N ASN A 629 -19.44 1.94 -6.14
CA ASN A 629 -20.16 3.02 -5.44
C ASN A 629 -19.66 3.18 -4.00
N LEU A 630 -19.43 2.08 -3.29
CA LEU A 630 -18.88 2.09 -1.94
C LEU A 630 -17.54 2.82 -1.88
N TRP A 631 -16.65 2.57 -2.85
CA TRP A 631 -15.39 3.31 -2.94
C TRP A 631 -15.62 4.79 -3.23
N ILE A 632 -16.42 5.11 -4.25
CA ILE A 632 -16.68 6.50 -4.70
C ILE A 632 -17.30 7.34 -3.57
N GLU A 633 -18.34 6.82 -2.92
CA GLU A 633 -19.04 7.51 -1.83
C GLU A 633 -18.14 7.68 -0.62
N SER A 634 -17.42 6.63 -0.23
CA SER A 634 -16.50 6.69 0.91
C SER A 634 -15.34 7.65 0.64
N PHE A 635 -14.71 7.59 -0.54
CA PHE A 635 -13.63 8.50 -0.93
C PHE A 635 -14.10 9.95 -0.95
N THR A 636 -15.26 10.23 -1.56
CA THR A 636 -15.84 11.58 -1.59
C THR A 636 -16.11 12.10 -0.17
N THR A 637 -16.61 11.24 0.72
CA THR A 637 -16.94 11.62 2.10
C THR A 637 -15.72 12.04 2.91
N TYR A 638 -14.60 11.30 2.79
CA TYR A 638 -13.43 11.49 3.66
C TYR A 638 -12.27 12.26 3.02
N GLN A 639 -12.13 12.18 1.70
CA GLN A 639 -11.08 12.87 0.92
C GLN A 639 -11.62 14.10 0.18
N GLY A 640 -12.95 14.27 0.14
CA GLY A 640 -13.63 15.46 -0.40
C GLY A 640 -13.82 15.45 -1.92
N ARG A 641 -12.73 15.35 -2.70
CA ARG A 641 -12.79 15.43 -4.17
C ARG A 641 -12.35 14.12 -4.82
N LEU A 642 -13.19 13.58 -5.71
CA LEU A 642 -12.82 12.44 -6.57
C LEU A 642 -11.71 12.81 -7.56
N PRO A 643 -10.77 11.90 -7.82
CA PRO A 643 -9.88 11.97 -8.97
C PRO A 643 -10.68 12.08 -10.26
N ASP A 644 -10.18 12.81 -11.26
CA ASP A 644 -10.96 13.12 -12.45
C ASP A 644 -11.39 11.85 -13.21
N PHE A 645 -10.51 10.85 -13.34
CA PHE A 645 -10.87 9.55 -13.94
C PHE A 645 -11.99 8.79 -13.20
N ALA A 646 -12.11 8.98 -11.89
CA ALA A 646 -13.13 8.32 -11.10
C ALA A 646 -14.49 9.02 -11.24
N LYS A 647 -14.50 10.29 -11.71
CA LYS A 647 -15.74 10.99 -12.06
C LYS A 647 -16.32 10.43 -13.34
N ASP A 648 -15.49 10.24 -14.36
CA ASP A 648 -15.92 9.63 -15.63
C ASP A 648 -16.56 8.26 -15.38
N PHE A 649 -15.94 7.44 -14.52
CA PHE A 649 -16.51 6.15 -14.12
C PHE A 649 -17.82 6.27 -13.31
N LYS A 650 -17.96 7.32 -12.49
CA LYS A 650 -19.19 7.56 -11.73
C LYS A 650 -20.35 7.90 -12.64
N ASP A 651 -20.11 8.72 -13.66
CA ASP A 651 -21.13 9.10 -14.63
C ASP A 651 -21.61 7.84 -15.40
N ASP A 652 -20.67 6.97 -15.80
CA ASP A 652 -20.95 5.65 -16.37
C ASP A 652 -21.76 4.69 -15.48
N LEU A 653 -21.75 4.87 -14.15
CA LEU A 653 -22.53 4.06 -13.21
C LEU A 653 -23.96 4.58 -13.02
N CYS A 654 -24.16 5.88 -13.27
CA CYS A 654 -25.44 6.56 -13.11
C CYS A 654 -26.35 6.41 -14.35
N GLU A 655 -25.77 6.09 -15.50
CA GLU A 655 -26.46 5.63 -16.71
C GLU A 655 -26.91 4.15 -16.59
#